data_AF-A0A941WRT2-F1
#
_entry.id   AF-A0A941WRT2-F1
#
_cell.length_a   1.000
_cell.length_b   1.000
_cell.length_c   1.000
_cell.angle_alpha   90.00
_cell.angle_beta   90.00
_cell.angle_gamma   90.00
#
_symmetry.space_group_name_H-M   'P 1'
#
loop_
_entity.id
_entity.type
_entity.pdbx_description
1 polymer ?
#
loop_
_entity_poly.entity_id
_entity_poly.type
_entity_poly.pdbx_seq_one_letter_code
_entity_poly.pdbx_strand_id
1 'polypeptide(L)'
;MRGFIKEWIENWKEDKKINSEIENPNNMLDLLKIVAMKDPEYVKEFIEYNEEILEECYIYGDSAVELIKAVGDPEYTIEFLVNSEKRTALGIYGDSAVELIKAVGDPEYTIEFLVNSEKRTALGISRDKAVDLIKTVDSSKAEILEQMHEINDEVYQKLDFRLLDNKYLKLLGQDKINQISCYPEVQELVLKLNEKKLKVLAKCIDTYMHNNDTEEWTVITNEILNNISCGQYDELIENIDNLDNTDINKLIKVLQAKNAFEIKCEKDLENFELIKQQRCDKLIQSSEIGDKKLAVLEKLFGTDDGYAEILLRRYGQGIDSLPESEAKNFIKSIQMLVNCQSGEILEQIYNECEETVFIDKVGIERALKKEYAKLYNEGLFRIENAVPIGENMYSAGTDFKMIITSLGPYSGKKSQSNYKDDWNRPKINSPHLCASYIRQDMMGTAWICDICYGFDCMREDSLVLSGPGDIYSSRDSMISTSLLGEEYFVPDEQINHTCRYNEMDFKRIQGGEKKQPSYIVVFKQNGIIDNLKNAENASKDWGGLPIVVIDKDECLESERNKVKQMEAEYIGNPSPELARAIYYKIRNNRVTDSCFCTETDISRYKFNEQAVSKRELAENSNEVSGEDRRDCMAKIRTAIEKVKGDGEVER
;
A
#
# COMPACT_ATOMS: atom_id res chain seq x y z
N MET A 1 56.01 14.58 36.92
CA MET A 1 55.99 14.39 35.47
C MET A 1 54.69 14.90 34.84
N ARG A 2 53.50 14.49 35.30
CA ARG A 2 52.23 14.91 34.64
C ARG A 2 51.80 16.37 34.87
N GLY A 3 52.02 16.96 36.06
CA GLY A 3 51.79 18.40 36.28
C GLY A 3 52.72 19.31 35.46
N PHE A 4 53.93 18.85 35.17
CA PHE A 4 54.89 19.53 34.30
C PHE A 4 54.45 19.52 32.83
N ILE A 5 53.73 18.47 32.38
CA ILE A 5 53.19 18.39 31.02
C ILE A 5 52.05 19.40 30.83
N LYS A 6 51.13 19.52 31.80
CA LYS A 6 50.06 20.53 31.78
C LYS A 6 50.61 21.95 31.73
N GLU A 7 51.58 22.26 32.59
CA GLU A 7 52.26 23.56 32.62
C GLU A 7 53.02 23.84 31.31
N TRP A 8 53.67 22.82 30.75
CA TRP A 8 54.33 22.93 29.44
C TRP A 8 53.34 23.21 28.30
N ILE A 9 52.17 22.55 28.30
CA ILE A 9 51.10 22.80 27.31
C ILE A 9 50.60 24.24 27.40
N GLU A 10 50.34 24.76 28.61
CA GLU A 10 49.89 26.15 28.78
C GLU A 10 50.94 27.16 28.33
N ASN A 11 52.21 26.95 28.68
CA ASN A 11 53.29 27.82 28.20
C ASN A 11 53.41 27.80 26.67
N TRP A 12 53.32 26.62 26.06
CA TRP A 12 53.35 26.50 24.60
C TRP A 12 52.16 27.23 23.94
N LYS A 13 50.95 27.12 24.51
CA LYS A 13 49.77 27.86 24.02
C LYS A 13 49.97 29.37 24.08
N GLU A 14 50.50 29.88 25.19
CA GLU A 14 50.78 31.31 25.37
C GLU A 14 51.85 31.79 24.37
N ASP A 15 52.93 31.04 24.24
CA ASP A 15 54.00 31.35 23.28
C ASP A 15 53.48 31.33 21.84
N LYS A 16 52.63 30.36 21.48
CA LYS A 16 52.00 30.24 20.15
C LYS A 16 51.03 31.40 19.87
N LYS A 17 50.28 31.86 20.88
CA LYS A 17 49.44 33.07 20.78
C LYS A 17 50.25 34.33 20.53
N ILE A 18 51.46 34.42 21.09
CA ILE A 18 52.37 35.57 20.91
C ILE A 18 53.12 35.47 19.57
N ASN A 19 53.49 34.26 19.17
CA ASN A 19 54.24 33.96 17.96
C ASN A 19 53.62 32.78 17.20
N SER A 20 52.83 33.08 16.17
CA SER A 20 52.16 32.08 15.34
C SER A 20 53.12 31.18 14.55
N GLU A 21 54.39 31.55 14.40
CA GLU A 21 55.42 30.75 13.69
C GLU A 21 55.96 29.59 14.52
N ILE A 22 55.60 29.46 15.80
CA ILE A 22 56.05 28.33 16.63
C ILE A 22 55.54 27.02 16.05
N GLU A 23 56.46 26.07 15.83
CA GLU A 23 56.10 24.76 15.27
C GLU A 23 55.17 23.97 16.21
N ASN A 24 54.27 23.20 15.61
CA ASN A 24 53.36 22.35 16.36
C ASN A 24 54.11 21.18 16.98
N PRO A 25 53.78 20.82 18.24
CA PRO A 25 54.37 19.67 18.86
C PRO A 25 53.82 18.41 18.22
N ASN A 26 54.70 17.67 17.55
CA ASN A 26 54.39 16.39 16.91
C ASN A 26 53.77 15.34 17.86
N ASN A 27 53.80 15.56 19.18
CA ASN A 27 53.27 14.68 20.22
C ASN A 27 52.14 15.29 21.05
N MET A 28 51.51 16.39 20.59
CA MET A 28 50.45 17.09 21.34
C MET A 28 49.33 16.14 21.78
N LEU A 29 48.88 15.27 20.88
CA LEU A 29 47.86 14.25 21.15
C LEU A 29 48.28 13.32 22.29
N ASP A 30 49.51 12.81 22.27
CA ASP A 30 50.02 11.91 23.31
C ASP A 30 50.15 12.61 24.66
N LEU A 31 50.58 13.87 24.67
CA LEU A 31 50.66 14.69 25.87
C LEU A 31 49.29 14.90 26.49
N LEU A 32 48.28 15.27 25.68
CA LEU A 32 46.90 15.43 26.12
C LEU A 32 46.30 14.11 26.65
N LYS A 33 46.55 12.98 25.99
CA LYS A 33 46.15 11.65 26.49
C LYS A 33 46.77 11.32 27.85
N ILE A 34 48.04 11.64 28.07
CA ILE A 34 48.72 11.44 29.36
C ILE A 34 48.08 12.29 30.46
N VAL A 35 47.66 13.52 30.12
CA VAL A 35 46.96 14.42 31.05
C VAL A 35 45.55 13.91 31.36
N ALA A 36 44.81 13.43 30.35
CA ALA A 36 43.46 12.90 30.49
C ALA A 36 43.36 11.79 31.57
N MET A 37 44.38 10.93 31.67
CA MET A 37 44.44 9.86 32.68
C MET A 37 44.47 10.33 34.16
N LYS A 38 44.64 11.63 34.43
CA LYS A 38 44.71 12.20 35.80
C LYS A 38 43.86 13.44 35.99
N ASP A 39 43.72 14.25 34.95
CA ASP A 39 42.95 15.49 34.94
C ASP A 39 42.09 15.50 33.67
N PRO A 40 41.07 14.63 33.59
CA PRO A 40 40.18 14.56 32.43
C PRO A 40 39.43 15.88 32.22
N GLU A 41 39.13 16.60 33.31
CA GLU A 41 38.40 17.87 33.24
C GLU A 41 39.19 18.95 32.50
N TYR A 42 40.50 19.03 32.74
CA TYR A 42 41.36 19.91 31.94
C TYR A 42 41.32 19.56 30.45
N VAL A 43 41.30 18.28 30.09
CA VAL A 43 41.28 17.88 28.68
C VAL A 43 39.92 18.16 28.05
N LYS A 44 38.81 18.01 28.78
CA LYS A 44 37.50 18.48 28.33
C LYS A 44 37.53 19.97 28.06
N GLU A 45 37.89 20.80 29.04
CA GLU A 45 38.03 22.26 28.87
C GLU A 45 38.97 22.61 27.70
N PHE A 46 40.03 21.83 27.52
CA PHE A 46 40.94 22.02 26.41
C PHE A 46 40.22 21.84 25.07
N ILE A 47 39.49 20.73 24.91
CA ILE A 47 38.72 20.42 23.71
C ILE A 47 37.65 21.50 23.46
N GLU A 48 37.00 21.96 24.53
CA GLU A 48 35.91 22.94 24.48
C GLU A 48 36.35 24.34 24.03
N TYR A 49 37.54 24.78 24.42
CA TYR A 49 37.94 26.18 24.29
C TYR A 49 39.17 26.44 23.41
N ASN A 50 39.74 25.42 22.77
CA ASN A 50 40.99 25.54 22.01
C ASN A 50 40.91 24.90 20.60
N GLU A 51 39.80 25.10 19.90
CA GLU A 51 39.55 24.56 18.55
C GLU A 51 40.67 24.88 17.55
N GLU A 52 41.11 26.15 17.46
CA GLU A 52 42.21 26.58 16.57
C GLU A 52 43.50 25.80 16.84
N ILE A 53 43.79 25.52 18.11
CA ILE A 53 44.98 24.76 18.52
C ILE A 53 44.84 23.28 18.15
N LEU A 54 43.63 22.71 18.29
CA LEU A 54 43.36 21.33 17.88
C LEU A 54 43.51 21.16 16.37
N GLU A 55 42.98 22.10 15.59
CA GLU A 55 43.11 22.11 14.12
C GLU A 55 44.58 22.21 13.71
N GLU A 56 45.32 23.18 14.27
CA GLU A 56 46.75 23.34 14.01
C GLU A 56 47.53 22.06 14.36
N CYS A 57 47.23 21.43 15.50
CA CYS A 57 47.88 20.19 15.94
C CYS A 57 47.40 18.93 15.20
N TYR A 58 46.56 19.07 14.16
CA TYR A 58 45.97 17.96 13.39
C TYR A 58 45.17 16.97 14.26
N ILE A 59 44.50 17.47 15.29
CA ILE A 59 43.63 16.69 16.20
C ILE A 59 42.18 16.84 15.74
N TYR A 60 41.84 16.14 14.66
CA TYR A 60 40.48 16.00 14.12
C TYR A 60 40.26 14.57 13.62
N GLY A 61 39.00 14.19 13.35
CA GLY A 61 38.64 12.83 12.94
C GLY A 61 39.10 11.79 13.97
N ASP A 62 39.83 10.78 13.52
CA ASP A 62 40.30 9.68 14.36
C ASP A 62 41.21 10.12 15.53
N SER A 63 42.04 11.15 15.33
CA SER A 63 42.89 11.70 16.41
C SER A 63 42.06 12.29 17.56
N ALA A 64 40.97 12.98 17.22
CA ALA A 64 40.03 13.51 18.20
C ALA A 64 39.26 12.39 18.90
N VAL A 65 38.87 11.33 18.18
CA VAL A 65 38.25 10.13 18.77
C VAL A 65 39.15 9.50 19.82
N GLU A 66 40.44 9.31 19.51
CA GLU A 66 41.38 8.73 20.47
C GLU A 66 41.56 9.60 21.72
N LEU A 67 41.53 10.93 21.56
CA LEU A 67 41.63 11.85 22.70
C LEU A 67 40.38 11.79 23.59
N ILE A 68 39.18 11.84 23.00
CA ILE A 68 37.90 11.75 23.72
C ILE A 68 37.79 10.39 24.44
N LYS A 69 38.15 9.29 23.78
CA LYS A 69 38.23 7.96 24.42
C LYS A 69 39.19 7.94 25.61
N ALA A 70 40.29 8.69 25.56
CA ALA A 70 41.26 8.79 26.65
C ALA A 70 40.75 9.60 27.85
N VAL A 71 39.78 10.51 27.66
CA VAL A 71 39.05 11.18 28.77
C VAL A 71 38.33 10.13 29.62
N GLY A 72 37.79 9.08 28.98
CA GLY A 72 37.16 7.95 29.67
C GLY A 72 35.87 8.32 30.39
N ASP A 73 35.19 9.37 29.94
CA ASP A 73 33.95 9.88 30.50
C ASP A 73 32.80 9.67 29.48
N PRO A 74 31.90 8.71 29.74
CA PRO A 74 30.75 8.44 28.88
C PRO A 74 29.78 9.62 28.78
N GLU A 75 29.54 10.37 29.87
CA GLU A 75 28.60 11.50 29.89
C GLU A 75 29.10 12.62 28.98
N TYR A 76 30.40 12.93 29.07
CA TYR A 76 31.05 13.89 28.18
C TYR A 76 31.00 13.44 26.71
N THR A 77 31.24 12.14 26.46
CA THR A 77 31.18 11.58 25.10
C THR A 77 29.78 11.74 24.51
N ILE A 78 28.73 11.48 25.30
CA ILE A 78 27.34 11.67 24.89
C ILE A 78 27.04 13.15 24.60
N GLU A 79 27.44 14.05 25.51
CA GLU A 79 27.26 15.50 25.34
C GLU A 79 27.93 16.00 24.06
N PHE A 80 29.15 15.54 23.80
CA PHE A 80 29.89 15.84 22.59
C PHE A 80 29.17 15.33 21.34
N LEU A 81 28.71 14.07 21.38
CA LEU A 81 28.00 13.42 20.27
C LEU A 81 26.65 14.08 19.95
N VAL A 82 26.02 14.85 20.85
CA VAL A 82 24.77 15.58 20.57
C VAL A 82 25.00 17.02 20.12
N ASN A 83 26.17 17.62 20.36
CA ASN A 83 26.50 18.98 19.91
C ASN A 83 26.96 19.04 18.42
N SER A 84 26.15 19.63 17.54
CA SER A 84 26.45 19.68 16.10
C SER A 84 27.65 20.56 15.72
N GLU A 85 27.84 21.68 16.42
CA GLU A 85 28.94 22.62 16.14
C GLU A 85 30.28 21.95 16.42
N LYS A 86 30.43 21.33 17.60
CA LYS A 86 31.66 20.63 18.02
C LYS A 86 32.02 19.45 17.12
N ARG A 87 31.02 18.67 16.71
CA ARG A 87 31.26 17.55 15.77
C ARG A 87 31.75 18.04 14.41
N THR A 88 31.21 19.18 13.94
CA THR A 88 31.63 19.79 12.68
C THR A 88 33.08 20.25 12.78
N ALA A 89 33.42 20.97 13.85
CA ALA A 89 34.75 21.46 14.15
C ALA A 89 35.82 20.35 14.13
N LEU A 90 35.55 19.22 14.78
CA LEU A 90 36.50 18.11 14.88
C LEU A 90 36.30 17.03 13.81
N GLY A 91 35.44 17.24 12.81
CA GLY A 91 35.23 16.29 11.72
C GLY A 91 34.70 14.91 12.17
N ILE A 92 33.88 14.86 13.21
CA ILE A 92 33.38 13.61 13.81
C ILE A 92 32.08 13.17 13.16
N TYR A 93 32.20 12.33 12.13
CA TYR A 93 31.09 11.73 11.39
C TYR A 93 31.43 10.29 10.97
N GLY A 94 30.43 9.52 10.58
CA GLY A 94 30.61 8.18 10.03
C GLY A 94 31.32 7.24 11.00
N ASP A 95 32.53 6.79 10.63
CA ASP A 95 33.31 5.83 11.44
C ASP A 95 33.74 6.41 12.78
N SER A 96 34.20 7.67 12.78
CA SER A 96 34.67 8.34 13.98
C SER A 96 33.54 8.48 15.02
N ALA A 97 32.32 8.77 14.56
CA ALA A 97 31.13 8.82 15.41
C ALA A 97 30.75 7.44 15.99
N VAL A 98 30.78 6.40 15.15
CA VAL A 98 30.51 5.00 15.54
C VAL A 98 31.47 4.53 16.63
N GLU A 99 32.76 4.86 16.48
CA GLU A 99 33.79 4.52 17.45
C GLU A 99 33.61 5.21 18.80
N LEU A 100 33.09 6.43 18.84
CA LEU A 100 32.72 7.10 20.08
C LEU A 100 31.46 6.50 20.72
N ILE A 101 30.44 6.16 19.91
CA ILE A 101 29.23 5.48 20.43
C ILE A 101 29.61 4.16 21.10
N LYS A 102 30.47 3.34 20.47
CA LYS A 102 30.99 2.10 21.08
C LYS A 102 31.75 2.37 22.38
N ALA A 103 32.47 3.49 22.46
CA ALA A 103 33.24 3.86 23.66
C ALA A 103 32.37 4.28 24.84
N VAL A 104 31.14 4.75 24.62
CA VAL A 104 30.17 4.99 25.70
C VAL A 104 29.94 3.69 26.48
N GLY A 105 29.94 2.54 25.79
CA GLY A 105 29.80 1.22 26.40
C GLY A 105 28.43 0.97 27.03
N ASP A 106 27.45 1.84 26.72
CA ASP A 106 26.08 1.75 27.20
C ASP A 106 25.16 1.21 26.09
N PRO A 107 24.62 -0.01 26.27
CA PRO A 107 23.62 -0.58 25.38
C PRO A 107 22.36 0.28 25.24
N GLU A 108 21.88 0.92 26.31
CA GLU A 108 20.66 1.73 26.27
C GLU A 108 20.86 2.99 25.43
N TYR A 109 21.98 3.70 25.62
CA TYR A 109 22.37 4.82 24.76
C TYR A 109 22.50 4.41 23.30
N THR A 110 23.14 3.26 23.04
CA THR A 110 23.33 2.77 21.66
C THR A 110 21.99 2.45 21.02
N ILE A 111 21.05 1.84 21.74
CA ILE A 111 19.68 1.58 21.26
C ILE A 111 18.92 2.89 21.05
N GLU A 112 18.94 3.81 22.01
CA GLU A 112 18.28 5.12 21.90
C GLU A 112 18.77 5.88 20.66
N PHE A 113 20.08 5.84 20.43
CA PHE A 113 20.70 6.41 19.24
C PHE A 113 20.22 5.73 17.96
N LEU A 114 20.23 4.39 17.94
CA LEU A 114 19.82 3.59 16.78
C LEU A 114 18.34 3.82 16.43
N VAL A 115 17.46 3.95 17.42
CA VAL A 115 16.02 4.16 17.22
C VAL A 115 15.72 5.53 16.58
N ASN A 116 16.63 6.51 16.70
CA ASN A 116 16.41 7.85 16.18
C ASN A 116 17.07 8.06 14.79
N SER A 117 16.26 8.05 13.73
CA SER A 117 16.72 8.25 12.34
C SER A 117 17.38 9.63 12.10
N GLU A 118 16.91 10.68 12.77
CA GLU A 118 17.49 12.02 12.67
C GLU A 118 18.89 12.07 13.27
N LYS A 119 19.09 11.47 14.45
CA LYS A 119 20.41 11.34 15.10
C LYS A 119 21.40 10.58 14.22
N ARG A 120 20.98 9.47 13.62
CA ARG A 120 21.82 8.68 12.69
C ARG A 120 22.23 9.48 11.46
N THR A 121 21.27 10.18 10.85
CA THR A 121 21.51 11.01 9.68
C THR A 121 22.45 12.18 10.00
N ALA A 122 22.26 12.82 11.16
CA ALA A 122 23.10 13.92 11.62
C ALA A 122 24.56 13.51 11.90
N LEU A 123 24.83 12.24 12.19
CA LEU A 123 26.19 11.70 12.37
C LEU A 123 26.77 11.09 11.09
N GLY A 124 26.05 11.10 9.96
CA GLY A 124 26.55 10.53 8.69
C GLY A 124 26.88 9.03 8.78
N ILE A 125 26.19 8.30 9.65
CA ILE A 125 26.44 6.87 9.86
C ILE A 125 25.79 6.07 8.73
N SER A 126 26.61 5.36 7.97
CA SER A 126 26.14 4.48 6.89
C SER A 126 25.47 3.23 7.43
N ARG A 127 24.79 2.52 6.54
CA ARG A 127 23.96 1.37 6.88
C ARG A 127 24.76 0.21 7.49
N ASP A 128 25.92 -0.11 6.93
CA ASP A 128 26.80 -1.16 7.44
C ASP A 128 27.28 -0.86 8.87
N LYS A 129 27.49 0.42 9.16
CA LYS A 129 27.95 0.88 10.48
C LYS A 129 26.85 0.82 11.55
N ALA A 130 25.58 1.02 11.15
CA ALA A 130 24.46 0.82 12.06
C ALA A 130 24.32 -0.66 12.46
N VAL A 131 24.57 -1.59 11.53
CA VAL A 131 24.63 -3.03 11.81
C VAL A 131 25.78 -3.34 12.77
N ASP A 132 26.96 -2.77 12.54
CA ASP A 132 28.11 -2.95 13.43
C ASP A 132 27.81 -2.48 14.85
N LEU A 133 27.10 -1.36 15.02
CA LEU A 133 26.63 -0.92 16.34
C LEU A 133 25.64 -1.92 16.95
N ILE A 134 24.69 -2.45 16.19
CA ILE A 134 23.71 -3.44 16.70
C ILE A 134 24.42 -4.72 17.13
N LYS A 135 25.42 -5.19 16.36
CA LYS A 135 26.25 -6.36 16.72
C LYS A 135 26.95 -6.20 18.07
N THR A 136 27.29 -4.98 18.47
CA THR A 136 27.90 -4.72 19.78
C THR A 136 26.90 -4.77 20.95
N VAL A 137 25.61 -4.63 20.67
CA VAL A 137 24.55 -4.59 21.69
C VAL A 137 23.80 -5.92 21.79
N ASP A 138 23.40 -6.49 20.65
CA ASP A 138 22.63 -7.73 20.57
C ASP A 138 22.84 -8.39 19.19
N SER A 139 23.70 -9.41 19.15
CA SER A 139 24.04 -10.12 17.92
C SER A 139 22.83 -10.82 17.29
N SER A 140 21.85 -11.25 18.08
CA SER A 140 20.65 -11.92 17.57
C SER A 140 19.74 -10.94 16.82
N LYS A 141 19.59 -9.71 17.34
CA LYS A 141 18.87 -8.64 16.65
C LYS A 141 19.58 -8.21 15.36
N ALA A 142 20.92 -8.23 15.35
CA ALA A 142 21.70 -7.95 14.15
C ALA A 142 21.42 -8.99 13.03
N GLU A 143 21.42 -10.28 13.37
CA GLU A 143 21.11 -11.36 12.42
C GLU A 143 19.69 -11.23 11.84
N ILE A 144 18.69 -10.95 12.70
CA ILE A 144 17.30 -10.73 12.27
C ILE A 144 17.22 -9.54 11.29
N LEU A 145 17.92 -8.46 11.57
CA LEU A 145 17.96 -7.30 10.69
C LEU A 145 18.64 -7.58 9.36
N GLU A 146 19.71 -8.38 9.34
CA GLU A 146 20.35 -8.82 8.11
C GLU A 146 19.40 -9.69 7.26
N GLN A 147 18.54 -10.51 7.89
CA GLN A 147 17.50 -11.27 7.19
C GLN A 147 16.38 -10.37 6.65
N MET A 148 15.84 -9.46 7.47
CA MET A 148 14.86 -8.46 7.02
C MET A 148 15.44 -7.59 5.89
N HIS A 149 16.72 -7.28 6.05
CA HIS A 149 17.73 -6.91 5.08
C HIS A 149 17.40 -7.23 3.61
N GLU A 150 17.62 -8.51 3.34
CA GLU A 150 17.58 -9.14 2.02
C GLU A 150 16.23 -8.93 1.32
N ILE A 151 15.16 -8.76 2.11
CA ILE A 151 13.80 -8.54 1.63
C ILE A 151 13.51 -7.03 1.47
N ASN A 152 14.04 -6.19 2.36
CA ASN A 152 13.75 -4.76 2.46
C ASN A 152 15.02 -3.91 2.70
N ASP A 153 15.48 -3.20 1.67
CA ASP A 153 16.62 -2.29 1.72
C ASP A 153 16.44 -1.05 2.57
N GLU A 154 15.19 -0.73 2.92
CA GLU A 154 14.82 0.43 3.70
C GLU A 154 14.67 0.10 5.20
N VAL A 155 14.67 -1.17 5.60
CA VAL A 155 14.40 -1.57 7.00
C VAL A 155 15.35 -0.91 7.98
N TYR A 156 16.64 -0.82 7.67
CA TYR A 156 17.60 -0.15 8.55
C TYR A 156 17.32 1.33 8.73
N GLN A 157 16.74 1.99 7.73
CA GLN A 157 16.45 3.42 7.77
C GLN A 157 15.12 3.69 8.50
N LYS A 158 14.13 2.81 8.30
CA LYS A 158 12.74 3.07 8.70
C LYS A 158 12.28 2.31 9.93
N LEU A 159 12.90 1.18 10.28
CA LEU A 159 12.51 0.39 11.45
C LEU A 159 12.85 1.11 12.76
N ASP A 160 11.87 1.17 13.65
CA ASP A 160 12.07 1.43 15.07
C ASP A 160 12.53 0.13 15.76
N PHE A 161 13.79 0.10 16.19
CA PHE A 161 14.41 -1.10 16.75
C PHE A 161 13.76 -1.63 18.03
N ARG A 162 12.87 -0.86 18.69
CA ARG A 162 12.07 -1.39 19.82
C ARG A 162 11.16 -2.52 19.36
N LEU A 163 10.76 -2.56 18.09
CA LEU A 163 10.00 -3.67 17.51
C LEU A 163 10.80 -4.97 17.39
N LEU A 164 12.13 -4.94 17.58
CA LEU A 164 12.95 -6.15 17.67
C LEU A 164 12.98 -6.76 19.07
N ASP A 165 12.26 -6.21 20.04
CA ASP A 165 12.15 -6.87 21.34
C ASP A 165 11.38 -8.18 21.22
N ASN A 166 11.81 -9.17 22.02
CA ASN A 166 11.28 -10.54 22.01
C ASN A 166 9.75 -10.61 22.08
N LYS A 167 9.10 -9.67 22.78
CA LYS A 167 7.63 -9.64 22.88
C LYS A 167 6.96 -9.40 21.52
N TYR A 168 7.51 -8.53 20.67
CA TYR A 168 6.96 -8.25 19.34
C TYR A 168 7.35 -9.36 18.36
N LEU A 169 8.63 -9.77 18.36
CA LEU A 169 9.11 -10.86 17.50
C LEU A 169 8.33 -12.16 17.71
N LYS A 170 8.03 -12.52 18.97
CA LYS A 170 7.27 -13.72 19.29
C LYS A 170 5.80 -13.65 18.86
N LEU A 171 5.20 -12.46 18.89
CA LEU A 171 3.76 -12.28 18.61
C LEU A 171 3.47 -11.97 17.14
N LEU A 172 4.28 -11.14 16.49
CA LEU A 172 4.06 -10.69 15.12
C LEU A 172 4.93 -11.45 14.11
N GLY A 173 6.09 -11.96 14.53
CA GLY A 173 7.07 -12.56 13.63
C GLY A 173 7.87 -11.53 12.84
N GLN A 174 8.95 -11.98 12.22
CA GLN A 174 9.88 -11.10 11.48
C GLN A 174 9.22 -10.48 10.24
N ASP A 175 8.48 -11.27 9.46
CA ASP A 175 7.89 -10.80 8.19
C ASP A 175 6.91 -9.65 8.40
N LYS A 176 6.01 -9.77 9.40
CA LYS A 176 5.04 -8.72 9.72
C LYS A 176 5.75 -7.47 10.24
N ILE A 177 6.78 -7.62 11.08
CA ILE A 177 7.59 -6.49 11.57
C ILE A 177 8.31 -5.80 10.40
N ASN A 178 8.86 -6.56 9.45
CA ASN A 178 9.52 -5.99 8.28
C ASN A 178 8.54 -5.19 7.42
N GLN A 179 7.32 -5.68 7.20
CA GLN A 179 6.28 -4.91 6.52
C GLN A 179 5.87 -3.66 7.31
N ILE A 180 5.63 -3.79 8.63
CA ILE A 180 5.29 -2.66 9.52
C ILE A 180 6.39 -1.59 9.51
N SER A 181 7.66 -1.98 9.40
CA SER A 181 8.80 -1.06 9.36
C SER A 181 8.72 -0.02 8.25
N CYS A 182 7.95 -0.30 7.19
CA CYS A 182 7.77 0.65 6.09
C CYS A 182 6.89 1.86 6.45
N TYR A 183 6.14 1.79 7.56
CA TYR A 183 5.07 2.74 7.90
C TYR A 183 5.26 3.30 9.32
N PRO A 184 5.91 4.47 9.48
CA PRO A 184 6.17 5.08 10.78
C PRO A 184 4.96 5.21 11.70
N GLU A 185 3.81 5.62 11.15
CA GLU A 185 2.56 5.76 11.93
C GLU A 185 2.08 4.43 12.52
N VAL A 186 2.21 3.34 11.76
CA VAL A 186 1.83 1.99 12.23
C VAL A 186 2.79 1.51 13.31
N GLN A 187 4.10 1.76 13.15
CA GLN A 187 5.10 1.44 14.17
C GLN A 187 4.76 2.11 15.49
N GLU A 188 4.43 3.40 15.47
CA GLU A 188 4.03 4.13 16.68
C GLU A 188 2.78 3.54 17.35
N LEU A 189 1.76 3.20 16.56
CA LEU A 189 0.52 2.62 17.09
C LEU A 189 0.81 1.27 17.76
N VAL A 190 1.59 0.39 17.12
CA VAL A 190 2.00 -0.91 17.68
C VAL A 190 2.81 -0.74 18.97
N LEU A 191 3.74 0.22 19.00
CA LEU A 191 4.60 0.47 20.17
C LEU A 191 3.83 1.06 21.37
N LYS A 192 2.70 1.76 21.13
CA LYS A 192 1.81 2.29 22.17
C LYS A 192 0.91 1.23 22.80
N LEU A 193 0.80 0.03 22.21
CA LEU A 193 -0.01 -1.04 22.76
C LEU A 193 0.64 -1.62 24.03
N ASN A 194 -0.18 -1.83 25.06
CA ASN A 194 0.22 -2.65 26.20
C ASN A 194 0.31 -4.14 25.78
N GLU A 195 0.90 -4.97 26.64
CA GLU A 195 1.13 -6.38 26.31
C GLU A 195 -0.17 -7.15 26.00
N LYS A 196 -1.28 -6.81 26.67
CA LYS A 196 -2.57 -7.46 26.47
C LYS A 196 -3.18 -7.12 25.11
N LYS A 197 -3.21 -5.84 24.74
CA LYS A 197 -3.66 -5.36 23.43
C LYS A 197 -2.82 -5.94 22.29
N LEU A 198 -1.50 -6.02 22.47
CA LEU A 198 -0.61 -6.61 21.48
C LEU A 198 -0.90 -8.11 21.27
N LYS A 199 -1.14 -8.88 22.34
CA LYS A 199 -1.54 -10.29 22.26
C LYS A 199 -2.87 -10.47 21.54
N VAL A 200 -3.86 -9.62 21.85
CA VAL A 200 -5.16 -9.63 21.15
C VAL A 200 -4.96 -9.37 19.65
N LEU A 201 -4.23 -8.31 19.28
CA LEU A 201 -3.95 -7.98 17.89
C LEU A 201 -3.29 -9.15 17.15
N ALA A 202 -2.24 -9.73 17.72
CA ALA A 202 -1.52 -10.86 17.12
C ALA A 202 -2.43 -12.09 16.94
N LYS A 203 -3.21 -12.44 17.97
CA LYS A 203 -4.13 -13.59 17.91
C LYS A 203 -5.23 -13.37 16.86
N CYS A 204 -5.77 -12.15 16.75
CA CYS A 204 -6.74 -11.78 15.73
C CYS A 204 -6.15 -11.92 14.32
N ILE A 205 -4.92 -11.44 14.10
CA ILE A 205 -4.22 -11.56 12.81
C ILE A 205 -4.03 -13.03 12.42
N ASP A 206 -3.42 -13.82 13.30
CA ASP A 206 -3.07 -15.21 12.99
C ASP A 206 -4.33 -16.07 12.79
N THR A 207 -5.37 -15.84 13.60
CA THR A 207 -6.66 -16.54 13.46
C THR A 207 -7.36 -16.17 12.16
N TYR A 208 -7.33 -14.88 11.77
CA TYR A 208 -7.92 -14.43 10.51
C TYR A 208 -7.22 -15.07 9.31
N MET A 209 -5.89 -15.01 9.27
CA MET A 209 -5.08 -15.61 8.19
C MET A 209 -5.33 -17.12 8.07
N HIS A 210 -5.38 -17.83 9.20
CA HIS A 210 -5.62 -19.26 9.24
C HIS A 210 -7.02 -19.64 8.74
N ASN A 211 -8.06 -18.97 9.23
CA ASN A 211 -9.44 -19.31 8.90
C ASN A 211 -9.81 -18.97 7.45
N ASN A 212 -9.09 -18.04 6.82
CA ASN A 212 -9.38 -17.54 5.47
C ASN A 212 -8.40 -17.99 4.40
N ASP A 213 -7.43 -18.85 4.75
CA ASP A 213 -6.32 -19.29 3.90
C ASP A 213 -5.73 -18.13 3.08
N THR A 214 -5.30 -17.08 3.78
CA THR A 214 -4.89 -15.82 3.16
C THR A 214 -3.64 -15.22 3.77
N GLU A 215 -2.83 -14.61 2.91
CA GLU A 215 -1.70 -13.77 3.29
C GLU A 215 -2.12 -12.30 3.53
N GLU A 216 -3.39 -11.96 3.29
CA GLU A 216 -3.92 -10.61 3.51
C GLU A 216 -4.25 -10.35 4.97
N TRP A 217 -3.29 -9.81 5.72
CA TRP A 217 -3.50 -9.41 7.11
C TRP A 217 -3.51 -7.89 7.32
N THR A 218 -3.02 -7.11 6.37
CA THR A 218 -2.83 -5.66 6.54
C THR A 218 -4.16 -4.90 6.66
N VAL A 219 -5.20 -5.31 5.93
CA VAL A 219 -6.54 -4.69 5.98
C VAL A 219 -7.16 -4.85 7.36
N ILE A 220 -7.30 -6.08 7.84
CA ILE A 220 -7.86 -6.36 9.17
C ILE A 220 -7.01 -5.75 10.28
N THR A 221 -5.69 -5.70 10.11
CA THR A 221 -4.79 -5.11 11.10
C THR A 221 -4.98 -3.62 11.19
N ASN A 222 -5.10 -2.94 10.06
CA ASN A 222 -5.35 -1.50 10.03
C ASN A 222 -6.67 -1.15 10.73
N GLU A 223 -7.74 -1.91 10.47
CA GLU A 223 -9.04 -1.70 11.13
C GLU A 223 -8.96 -1.91 12.65
N ILE A 224 -8.46 -3.08 13.08
CA ILE A 224 -8.35 -3.44 14.50
C ILE A 224 -7.41 -2.49 15.23
N LEU A 225 -6.22 -2.22 14.67
CA LEU A 225 -5.21 -1.37 15.29
C LEU A 225 -5.75 0.04 15.52
N ASN A 226 -6.41 0.64 14.54
CA ASN A 226 -7.01 1.97 14.68
C ASN A 226 -8.05 1.99 15.80
N ASN A 227 -8.87 0.94 15.89
CA ASN A 227 -9.92 0.88 16.88
C ASN A 227 -9.42 0.61 18.31
N ILE A 228 -8.42 -0.26 18.51
CA ILE A 228 -7.85 -0.52 19.84
C ILE A 228 -6.91 0.61 20.30
N SER A 229 -6.30 1.35 19.37
CA SER A 229 -5.40 2.47 19.68
C SER A 229 -6.16 3.70 20.15
N CYS A 230 -7.40 3.88 19.73
CA CYS A 230 -8.21 5.02 20.13
C CYS A 230 -8.90 4.84 21.49
N GLY A 231 -8.67 3.71 22.18
CA GLY A 231 -9.16 3.48 23.54
C GLY A 231 -10.58 2.92 23.67
N GLN A 232 -11.34 2.81 22.57
CA GLN A 232 -12.78 2.46 22.63
C GLN A 232 -13.06 1.00 23.05
N TYR A 233 -12.04 0.14 23.03
CA TYR A 233 -12.11 -1.26 23.43
C TYR A 233 -11.24 -1.60 24.65
N ASP A 234 -10.76 -0.58 25.38
CA ASP A 234 -9.87 -0.79 26.52
C ASP A 234 -10.53 -1.59 27.62
N GLU A 235 -11.78 -1.26 27.94
CA GLU A 235 -12.57 -1.98 28.94
C GLU A 235 -12.78 -3.45 28.54
N LEU A 236 -13.14 -3.71 27.27
CA LEU A 236 -13.28 -5.07 26.74
C LEU A 236 -11.99 -5.87 26.87
N ILE A 237 -10.87 -5.32 26.37
CA ILE A 237 -9.60 -6.03 26.35
C ILE A 237 -9.09 -6.27 27.78
N GLU A 238 -9.21 -5.29 28.67
CA GLU A 238 -8.80 -5.46 30.07
C GLU A 238 -9.67 -6.47 30.83
N ASN A 239 -10.93 -6.68 30.43
CA ASN A 239 -11.84 -7.66 31.03
C ASN A 239 -11.82 -9.05 30.40
N ILE A 240 -10.97 -9.33 29.39
CA ILE A 240 -10.78 -10.70 28.87
C ILE A 240 -9.86 -11.47 29.84
N ASP A 241 -10.39 -12.51 30.48
CA ASP A 241 -9.64 -13.29 31.49
C ASP A 241 -8.64 -14.26 30.84
N ASN A 242 -9.09 -15.01 29.81
CA ASN A 242 -8.25 -15.94 29.08
C ASN A 242 -8.52 -15.89 27.58
N LEU A 243 -7.61 -15.22 26.85
CA LEU A 243 -7.70 -15.06 25.40
C LEU A 243 -7.78 -16.39 24.63
N ASP A 244 -7.22 -17.48 25.15
CA ASP A 244 -7.28 -18.78 24.47
C ASP A 244 -8.66 -19.46 24.55
N ASN A 245 -9.50 -19.05 25.50
CA ASN A 245 -10.88 -19.54 25.62
C ASN A 245 -11.90 -18.61 24.94
N THR A 246 -11.51 -17.38 24.64
CA THR A 246 -12.36 -16.38 24.00
C THR A 246 -12.63 -16.75 22.53
N ASP A 247 -13.85 -16.48 22.06
CA ASP A 247 -14.21 -16.59 20.64
C ASP A 247 -13.48 -15.50 19.82
N ILE A 248 -12.28 -15.83 19.35
CA ILE A 248 -11.42 -14.90 18.59
C ILE A 248 -12.07 -14.47 17.28
N ASN A 249 -12.85 -15.34 16.64
CA ASN A 249 -13.59 -14.95 15.44
C ASN A 249 -14.55 -13.81 15.79
N LYS A 250 -15.39 -13.98 16.81
CA LYS A 250 -16.28 -12.90 17.26
C LYS A 250 -15.53 -11.65 17.70
N LEU A 251 -14.36 -11.81 18.33
CA LEU A 251 -13.52 -10.68 18.74
C LEU A 251 -12.98 -9.88 17.54
N ILE A 252 -12.41 -10.55 16.52
CA ILE A 252 -11.92 -9.91 15.28
C ILE A 252 -13.00 -8.97 14.73
N LYS A 253 -14.20 -9.51 14.65
CA LYS A 253 -15.38 -8.90 14.06
C LYS A 253 -15.85 -7.65 14.80
N VAL A 254 -15.92 -7.72 16.13
CA VAL A 254 -16.20 -6.57 16.98
C VAL A 254 -15.11 -5.51 16.82
N LEU A 255 -13.83 -5.91 16.89
CA LEU A 255 -12.70 -4.97 16.85
C LEU A 255 -12.49 -4.30 15.49
N GLN A 256 -12.99 -4.87 14.38
CA GLN A 256 -12.95 -4.25 13.05
C GLN A 256 -13.90 -3.05 12.91
N ALA A 257 -14.91 -2.92 13.78
CA ALA A 257 -15.88 -1.84 13.76
C ALA A 257 -15.68 -0.89 14.95
N LYS A 258 -16.25 0.33 14.84
CA LYS A 258 -16.36 1.22 16.00
C LYS A 258 -17.25 0.56 17.06
N ASN A 259 -16.98 0.82 18.33
CA ASN A 259 -17.69 0.23 19.48
C ASN A 259 -19.09 0.84 19.69
N ALA A 260 -19.93 0.83 18.65
CA ALA A 260 -21.26 1.41 18.67
C ALA A 260 -22.26 0.60 19.52
N PHE A 261 -21.89 -0.61 19.92
CA PHE A 261 -22.69 -1.51 20.77
C PHE A 261 -22.24 -1.53 22.23
N GLU A 262 -21.25 -0.70 22.60
CA GLU A 262 -20.71 -0.61 23.96
C GLU A 262 -20.27 -1.95 24.57
N ILE A 263 -19.58 -2.77 23.77
CA ILE A 263 -19.04 -4.05 24.23
C ILE A 263 -17.85 -3.79 25.16
N LYS A 264 -17.97 -4.24 26.42
CA LYS A 264 -17.05 -3.87 27.51
C LYS A 264 -16.46 -5.07 28.24
N CYS A 265 -16.97 -6.27 28.03
CA CYS A 265 -16.44 -7.48 28.67
C CYS A 265 -16.69 -8.75 27.84
N GLU A 266 -16.10 -9.87 28.28
CA GLU A 266 -16.28 -11.17 27.63
C GLU A 266 -17.75 -11.61 27.59
N LYS A 267 -18.52 -11.31 28.64
CA LYS A 267 -19.97 -11.57 28.65
C LYS A 267 -20.72 -10.76 27.59
N ASP A 268 -20.33 -9.51 27.34
CA ASP A 268 -20.95 -8.72 26.27
C ASP A 268 -20.59 -9.28 24.90
N LEU A 269 -19.34 -9.75 24.74
CA LEU A 269 -18.91 -10.43 23.52
C LEU A 269 -19.71 -11.73 23.29
N GLU A 270 -19.87 -12.56 24.32
CA GLU A 270 -20.73 -13.76 24.25
C GLU A 270 -22.16 -13.41 23.81
N ASN A 271 -22.72 -12.34 24.39
CA ASN A 271 -24.08 -11.85 24.13
C ASN A 271 -24.18 -10.83 22.99
N PHE A 272 -23.15 -10.69 22.16
CA PHE A 272 -23.07 -9.63 21.14
C PHE A 272 -24.31 -9.60 20.23
N GLU A 273 -24.75 -10.76 19.74
CA GLU A 273 -25.93 -10.86 18.85
C GLU A 273 -27.20 -10.36 19.55
N LEU A 274 -27.36 -10.65 20.85
CA LEU A 274 -28.50 -10.15 21.62
C LEU A 274 -28.45 -8.62 21.79
N ILE A 275 -27.26 -8.06 22.07
CA ILE A 275 -27.06 -6.61 22.21
C ILE A 275 -27.36 -5.90 20.88
N LYS A 276 -26.84 -6.45 19.79
CA LYS A 276 -27.08 -5.98 18.43
C LYS A 276 -28.57 -6.02 18.08
N GLN A 277 -29.24 -7.15 18.34
CA GLN A 277 -30.67 -7.32 18.10
C GLN A 277 -31.50 -6.28 18.87
N GLN A 278 -31.23 -6.09 20.16
CA GLN A 278 -31.94 -5.10 20.98
C GLN A 278 -31.78 -3.66 20.47
N ARG A 279 -30.62 -3.32 19.90
CA ARG A 279 -30.40 -2.01 19.29
C ARG A 279 -31.17 -1.89 17.98
N CYS A 280 -31.12 -2.91 17.13
CA CYS A 280 -31.85 -2.92 15.86
C CYS A 280 -33.38 -2.85 16.08
N ASP A 281 -33.91 -3.55 17.10
CA ASP A 281 -35.33 -3.52 17.46
C ASP A 281 -35.80 -2.11 17.88
N LYS A 282 -34.91 -1.31 18.48
CA LYS A 282 -35.21 0.10 18.79
C LYS A 282 -35.19 0.97 17.53
N LEU A 283 -34.18 0.77 16.68
CA LEU A 283 -34.00 1.55 15.46
C LEU A 283 -35.14 1.32 14.46
N ILE A 284 -35.60 0.07 14.30
CA ILE A 284 -36.70 -0.25 13.37
C ILE A 284 -38.03 0.38 13.77
N GLN A 285 -38.23 0.68 15.06
CA GLN A 285 -39.42 1.35 15.60
C GLN A 285 -39.37 2.88 15.43
N SER A 286 -38.24 3.45 15.00
CA SER A 286 -38.08 4.90 14.78
C SER A 286 -39.05 5.41 13.69
N SER A 287 -39.38 6.70 13.72
CA SER A 287 -40.08 7.35 12.60
C SER A 287 -39.16 7.65 11.43
N GLU A 288 -37.85 7.72 11.67
CA GLU A 288 -36.86 8.09 10.67
C GLU A 288 -36.52 6.92 9.76
N ILE A 289 -36.55 7.14 8.45
CA ILE A 289 -36.25 6.10 7.48
C ILE A 289 -34.78 5.65 7.54
N GLY A 290 -33.86 6.57 7.89
CA GLY A 290 -32.44 6.26 8.08
C GLY A 290 -32.23 5.23 9.17
N ASP A 291 -32.85 5.43 10.35
CA ASP A 291 -32.77 4.48 11.46
C ASP A 291 -33.29 3.09 11.07
N LYS A 292 -34.39 3.03 10.29
CA LYS A 292 -34.92 1.75 9.78
C LYS A 292 -33.97 1.08 8.80
N LYS A 293 -33.31 1.83 7.92
CA LYS A 293 -32.30 1.29 7.00
C LYS A 293 -31.12 0.72 7.78
N LEU A 294 -30.61 1.49 8.73
CA LEU A 294 -29.51 1.07 9.61
C LEU A 294 -29.88 -0.21 10.37
N ALA A 295 -31.10 -0.30 10.92
CA ALA A 295 -31.57 -1.52 11.60
C ALA A 295 -31.54 -2.77 10.70
N VAL A 296 -31.99 -2.62 9.45
CA VAL A 296 -32.03 -3.73 8.48
C VAL A 296 -30.63 -4.07 7.99
N LEU A 297 -29.78 -3.08 7.70
CA LEU A 297 -28.39 -3.29 7.27
C LEU A 297 -27.55 -3.95 8.37
N GLU A 298 -27.68 -3.52 9.61
CA GLU A 298 -27.00 -4.14 10.75
C GLU A 298 -27.48 -5.58 10.96
N LYS A 299 -28.81 -5.80 10.99
CA LYS A 299 -29.38 -7.14 11.18
C LYS A 299 -28.96 -8.11 10.08
N LEU A 300 -29.05 -7.70 8.81
CA LEU A 300 -28.88 -8.60 7.67
C LEU A 300 -27.48 -8.61 7.08
N PHE A 301 -26.66 -7.59 7.35
CA PHE A 301 -25.33 -7.49 6.76
C PHE A 301 -24.22 -7.12 7.73
N GLY A 302 -24.54 -6.82 9.00
CA GLY A 302 -23.55 -6.41 10.00
C GLY A 302 -22.79 -5.15 9.58
N THR A 303 -23.47 -4.23 8.90
CA THR A 303 -22.86 -3.05 8.31
C THR A 303 -23.68 -1.79 8.58
N ASP A 304 -22.99 -0.65 8.62
CA ASP A 304 -23.60 0.66 8.76
C ASP A 304 -23.83 1.34 7.40
N ASP A 305 -24.62 2.42 7.42
CA ASP A 305 -24.97 3.19 6.22
C ASP A 305 -23.72 3.75 5.49
N GLY A 306 -22.70 4.17 6.24
CA GLY A 306 -21.49 4.76 5.65
C GLY A 306 -20.65 3.74 4.90
N TYR A 307 -20.51 2.53 5.43
CA TYR A 307 -19.82 1.44 4.73
C TYR A 307 -20.63 0.93 3.54
N ALA A 308 -21.96 0.82 3.68
CA ALA A 308 -22.85 0.48 2.57
C ALA A 308 -22.71 1.47 1.40
N GLU A 309 -22.66 2.77 1.67
CA GLU A 309 -22.42 3.80 0.65
C GLU A 309 -21.04 3.64 -0.04
N ILE A 310 -19.99 3.31 0.73
CA ILE A 310 -18.65 3.05 0.16
C ILE A 310 -18.69 1.85 -0.79
N LEU A 311 -19.35 0.75 -0.41
CA LEU A 311 -19.49 -0.44 -1.25
C LEU A 311 -20.25 -0.13 -2.54
N LEU A 312 -21.36 0.62 -2.46
CA LEU A 312 -22.15 0.99 -3.64
C LEU A 312 -21.38 1.93 -4.57
N ARG A 313 -20.61 2.87 -4.02
CA ARG A 313 -19.73 3.72 -4.82
C ARG A 313 -18.68 2.90 -5.58
N ARG A 314 -18.08 1.91 -4.91
CA ARG A 314 -17.04 1.05 -5.50
C ARG A 314 -17.56 0.08 -6.54
N TYR A 315 -18.62 -0.66 -6.22
CA TYR A 315 -19.04 -1.83 -7.00
C TYR A 315 -20.39 -1.64 -7.69
N GLY A 316 -21.24 -0.72 -7.20
CA GLY A 316 -22.66 -0.66 -7.55
C GLY A 316 -22.94 -0.37 -9.02
N GLN A 317 -22.10 0.40 -9.71
CA GLN A 317 -22.30 0.67 -11.14
C GLN A 317 -21.98 -0.53 -12.04
N GLY A 318 -20.92 -1.28 -11.73
CA GLY A 318 -20.45 -2.42 -12.54
C GLY A 318 -21.07 -3.78 -12.16
N ILE A 319 -21.77 -3.86 -11.02
CA ILE A 319 -22.15 -5.11 -10.37
C ILE A 319 -23.01 -6.03 -11.24
N ASP A 320 -23.91 -5.46 -12.05
CA ASP A 320 -24.86 -6.24 -12.85
C ASP A 320 -24.16 -7.08 -13.93
N SER A 321 -23.01 -6.60 -14.40
CA SER A 321 -22.20 -7.26 -15.43
C SER A 321 -21.34 -8.41 -14.90
N LEU A 322 -21.21 -8.57 -13.58
CA LEU A 322 -20.49 -9.71 -13.00
C LEU A 322 -21.30 -11.01 -13.12
N PRO A 323 -20.64 -12.17 -13.19
CA PRO A 323 -21.29 -13.47 -13.01
C PRO A 323 -22.05 -13.54 -11.68
N GLU A 324 -23.13 -14.33 -11.65
CA GLU A 324 -23.89 -14.58 -10.42
C GLU A 324 -22.99 -15.21 -9.35
N SER A 325 -22.92 -14.58 -8.18
CA SER A 325 -22.14 -15.03 -7.03
C SER A 325 -22.75 -14.50 -5.74
N GLU A 326 -22.39 -15.10 -4.60
CA GLU A 326 -22.78 -14.61 -3.26
C GLU A 326 -22.41 -13.12 -3.10
N ALA A 327 -21.18 -12.76 -3.47
CA ALA A 327 -20.67 -11.40 -3.34
C ALA A 327 -21.44 -10.40 -4.24
N LYS A 328 -21.84 -10.81 -5.46
CA LYS A 328 -22.73 -10.00 -6.31
C LYS A 328 -24.08 -9.77 -5.65
N ASN A 329 -24.70 -10.85 -5.16
CA ASN A 329 -26.02 -10.77 -4.50
C ASN A 329 -25.99 -9.92 -3.23
N PHE A 330 -24.88 -9.94 -2.49
CA PHE A 330 -24.66 -9.07 -1.35
C PHE A 330 -24.71 -7.58 -1.73
N ILE A 331 -23.94 -7.16 -2.74
CA ILE A 331 -23.94 -5.75 -3.20
C ILE A 331 -25.31 -5.34 -3.74
N LYS A 332 -25.97 -6.21 -4.52
CA LYS A 332 -27.33 -5.92 -5.03
C LYS A 332 -28.34 -5.78 -3.90
N SER A 333 -28.25 -6.59 -2.85
CA SER A 333 -29.12 -6.49 -1.68
C SER A 333 -28.93 -5.15 -0.96
N ILE A 334 -27.69 -4.72 -0.75
CA ILE A 334 -27.37 -3.41 -0.18
C ILE A 334 -27.95 -2.29 -1.07
N GLN A 335 -27.78 -2.38 -2.39
CA GLN A 335 -28.28 -1.38 -3.34
C GLN A 335 -29.80 -1.22 -3.23
N MET A 336 -30.53 -2.33 -3.13
CA MET A 336 -31.99 -2.31 -2.97
C MET A 336 -32.41 -1.69 -1.63
N LEU A 337 -31.71 -1.99 -0.54
CA LEU A 337 -32.03 -1.45 0.80
C LEU A 337 -31.72 0.04 0.93
N VAL A 338 -30.55 0.48 0.47
CA VAL A 338 -30.13 1.88 0.51
C VAL A 338 -31.09 2.75 -0.32
N ASN A 339 -31.55 2.24 -1.46
CA ASN A 339 -32.50 2.96 -2.32
C ASN A 339 -33.96 2.88 -1.84
N CYS A 340 -34.30 1.99 -0.90
CA CYS A 340 -35.67 1.84 -0.40
C CYS A 340 -36.16 3.11 0.30
N GLN A 341 -37.33 3.63 -0.11
CA GLN A 341 -37.94 4.83 0.48
C GLN A 341 -39.20 4.52 1.33
N SER A 342 -39.50 3.23 1.58
CA SER A 342 -40.69 2.82 2.32
C SER A 342 -40.32 2.20 3.67
N GLY A 343 -40.71 2.88 4.76
CA GLY A 343 -40.54 2.35 6.11
C GLY A 343 -41.30 1.05 6.37
N GLU A 344 -42.51 0.89 5.79
CA GLU A 344 -43.31 -0.33 5.90
C GLU A 344 -42.58 -1.55 5.31
N ILE A 345 -41.95 -1.37 4.14
CA ILE A 345 -41.14 -2.42 3.49
C ILE A 345 -39.95 -2.79 4.36
N LEU A 346 -39.25 -1.80 4.91
CA LEU A 346 -38.09 -2.05 5.79
C LEU A 346 -38.50 -2.80 7.07
N GLU A 347 -39.60 -2.42 7.71
CA GLU A 347 -40.17 -3.13 8.85
C GLU A 347 -40.54 -4.58 8.49
N GLN A 348 -41.14 -4.77 7.31
CA GLN A 348 -41.51 -6.10 6.85
C GLN A 348 -40.28 -6.98 6.58
N ILE A 349 -39.25 -6.43 5.93
CA ILE A 349 -37.96 -7.11 5.71
C ILE A 349 -37.35 -7.48 7.07
N TYR A 350 -37.30 -6.53 7.99
CA TYR A 350 -36.75 -6.73 9.32
C TYR A 350 -37.46 -7.88 10.05
N ASN A 351 -38.78 -7.94 10.01
CA ASN A 351 -39.54 -8.95 10.75
C ASN A 351 -39.50 -10.34 10.10
N GLU A 352 -39.47 -10.40 8.77
CA GLU A 352 -39.58 -11.67 8.03
C GLU A 352 -38.25 -12.30 7.65
N CYS A 353 -37.18 -11.51 7.52
CA CYS A 353 -35.85 -12.03 7.21
C CYS A 353 -35.12 -12.40 8.50
N GLU A 354 -34.66 -13.65 8.57
CA GLU A 354 -33.81 -14.09 9.66
C GLU A 354 -32.48 -13.32 9.66
N GLU A 355 -31.90 -13.15 10.84
CA GLU A 355 -30.56 -12.59 10.98
C GLU A 355 -29.56 -13.45 10.21
N THR A 356 -28.69 -12.83 9.43
CA THR A 356 -27.52 -13.51 8.88
C THR A 356 -26.51 -13.64 10.01
N VAL A 357 -26.06 -14.86 10.27
CA VAL A 357 -24.97 -15.07 11.21
C VAL A 357 -23.71 -14.55 10.53
N PHE A 358 -23.35 -13.33 10.90
CA PHE A 358 -22.05 -12.72 10.71
C PHE A 358 -21.44 -12.71 9.30
N ILE A 359 -21.31 -11.52 8.71
CA ILE A 359 -20.73 -11.36 7.37
C ILE A 359 -19.26 -10.93 7.43
N ASP A 360 -18.38 -11.70 6.78
CA ASP A 360 -17.00 -11.30 6.54
C ASP A 360 -16.93 -10.28 5.38
N LYS A 361 -17.06 -8.99 5.74
CA LYS A 361 -16.98 -7.87 4.79
C LYS A 361 -15.67 -7.84 3.98
N VAL A 362 -14.56 -8.25 4.60
CA VAL A 362 -13.24 -8.28 3.94
C VAL A 362 -13.20 -9.44 2.95
N GLY A 363 -13.72 -10.60 3.35
CA GLY A 363 -13.91 -11.76 2.49
C GLY A 363 -14.77 -11.47 1.26
N ILE A 364 -15.87 -10.73 1.41
CA ILE A 364 -16.74 -10.33 0.29
C ILE A 364 -16.02 -9.42 -0.70
N GLU A 365 -15.35 -8.36 -0.23
CA GLU A 365 -14.60 -7.48 -1.13
C GLU A 365 -13.48 -8.24 -1.85
N ARG A 366 -12.78 -9.14 -1.14
CA ARG A 366 -11.77 -10.04 -1.73
C ARG A 366 -12.38 -10.92 -2.83
N ALA A 367 -13.56 -11.50 -2.60
CA ALA A 367 -14.26 -12.31 -3.60
C ALA A 367 -14.67 -11.48 -4.83
N LEU A 368 -15.19 -10.26 -4.65
CA LEU A 368 -15.51 -9.35 -5.76
C LEU A 368 -14.28 -9.04 -6.60
N LYS A 369 -13.18 -8.60 -5.95
CA LYS A 369 -11.92 -8.26 -6.64
C LYS A 369 -11.36 -9.45 -7.40
N LYS A 370 -11.49 -10.66 -6.85
CA LYS A 370 -11.08 -11.91 -7.51
C LYS A 370 -11.86 -12.16 -8.80
N GLU A 371 -13.18 -12.01 -8.78
CA GLU A 371 -14.01 -12.17 -9.98
C GLU A 371 -13.66 -11.14 -11.07
N TYR A 372 -13.45 -9.87 -10.70
CA TYR A 372 -12.97 -8.86 -11.66
C TYR A 372 -11.59 -9.23 -12.24
N ALA A 373 -10.63 -9.61 -11.39
CA ALA A 373 -9.29 -9.99 -11.82
C ALA A 373 -9.31 -11.19 -12.79
N LYS A 374 -10.18 -12.17 -12.54
CA LYS A 374 -10.40 -13.31 -13.43
C LYS A 374 -10.88 -12.86 -14.81
N LEU A 375 -11.88 -11.98 -14.88
CA LEU A 375 -12.35 -11.42 -16.15
C LEU A 375 -11.28 -10.63 -16.90
N TYR A 376 -10.42 -9.89 -16.18
CA TYR A 376 -9.29 -9.18 -16.81
C TYR A 376 -8.23 -10.12 -17.39
N ASN A 377 -8.04 -11.31 -16.79
CA ASN A 377 -7.12 -12.33 -17.32
C ASN A 377 -7.64 -12.99 -18.61
N GLU A 378 -8.95 -12.92 -18.88
CA GLU A 378 -9.56 -13.61 -20.02
C GLU A 378 -9.15 -13.00 -21.37
N GLY A 379 -8.36 -13.77 -22.12
CA GLY A 379 -7.90 -13.38 -23.45
C GLY A 379 -6.77 -12.35 -23.43
N LEU A 380 -6.04 -12.22 -22.32
CA LEU A 380 -4.80 -11.44 -22.31
C LEU A 380 -3.82 -11.95 -23.37
N PHE A 381 -3.13 -10.99 -23.97
CA PHE A 381 -2.13 -11.26 -24.99
C PHE A 381 -1.02 -12.17 -24.46
N ARG A 382 -0.62 -13.13 -25.30
CA ARG A 382 0.48 -14.05 -25.05
C ARG A 382 1.43 -14.01 -26.24
N ILE A 383 2.72 -14.08 -25.97
CA ILE A 383 3.76 -14.09 -27.01
C ILE A 383 3.58 -15.25 -27.99
N GLU A 384 3.04 -16.38 -27.53
CA GLU A 384 2.71 -17.55 -28.37
C GLU A 384 1.75 -17.22 -29.53
N ASN A 385 0.91 -16.19 -29.37
CA ASN A 385 -0.06 -15.75 -30.37
C ASN A 385 0.48 -14.62 -31.26
N ALA A 386 1.69 -14.15 -31.00
CA ALA A 386 2.24 -12.95 -31.62
C ALA A 386 2.90 -13.25 -32.97
N VAL A 387 2.84 -12.28 -33.90
CA VAL A 387 3.48 -12.41 -35.21
C VAL A 387 4.92 -11.90 -35.13
N PRO A 388 5.96 -12.72 -35.40
CA PRO A 388 7.33 -12.25 -35.41
C PRO A 388 7.55 -11.22 -36.52
N ILE A 389 8.14 -10.07 -36.18
CA ILE A 389 8.44 -8.98 -37.11
C ILE A 389 9.91 -8.56 -37.10
N GLY A 390 10.72 -9.21 -36.27
CA GLY A 390 12.16 -8.97 -36.15
C GLY A 390 12.81 -9.89 -35.14
N GLU A 391 14.08 -9.64 -34.85
CA GLU A 391 14.80 -10.36 -33.80
C GLU A 391 14.21 -10.01 -32.43
N ASN A 392 13.67 -11.01 -31.73
CA ASN A 392 12.98 -10.86 -30.45
C ASN A 392 11.87 -9.80 -30.41
N MET A 393 11.27 -9.50 -31.57
CA MET A 393 10.26 -8.46 -31.73
C MET A 393 9.02 -9.02 -32.44
N TYR A 394 7.86 -8.72 -31.87
CA TYR A 394 6.59 -9.30 -32.26
C TYR A 394 5.51 -8.23 -32.44
N SER A 395 4.63 -8.38 -33.40
CA SER A 395 3.43 -7.55 -33.54
C SER A 395 2.32 -8.05 -32.62
N ALA A 396 1.65 -7.12 -31.95
CA ALA A 396 0.42 -7.40 -31.21
C ALA A 396 -0.79 -7.68 -32.13
N GLY A 397 -0.70 -7.30 -33.41
CA GLY A 397 -1.83 -7.29 -34.33
C GLY A 397 -2.88 -6.23 -33.95
N THR A 398 -4.10 -6.41 -34.46
CA THR A 398 -5.23 -5.48 -34.26
C THR A 398 -6.35 -6.09 -33.40
N ASP A 399 -6.04 -7.17 -32.67
CA ASP A 399 -6.94 -7.79 -31.72
C ASP A 399 -6.16 -8.29 -30.50
N PHE A 400 -6.17 -7.50 -29.44
CA PHE A 400 -5.44 -7.80 -28.22
C PHE A 400 -6.11 -7.18 -27.00
N LYS A 401 -5.84 -7.79 -25.85
CA LYS A 401 -6.09 -7.26 -24.52
C LYS A 401 -4.79 -7.32 -23.75
N MET A 402 -4.38 -6.25 -23.07
CA MET A 402 -3.15 -6.26 -22.28
C MET A 402 -3.35 -5.53 -20.96
N ILE A 403 -2.74 -6.06 -19.90
CA ILE A 403 -2.45 -5.30 -18.70
C ILE A 403 -1.01 -4.81 -18.83
N ILE A 404 -0.81 -3.50 -18.75
CA ILE A 404 0.49 -2.87 -18.95
C ILE A 404 0.83 -1.89 -17.83
N THR A 405 2.11 -1.71 -17.54
CA THR A 405 2.58 -0.73 -16.55
C THR A 405 3.67 0.15 -17.14
N SER A 406 3.54 1.46 -16.94
CA SER A 406 4.47 2.46 -17.44
C SER A 406 5.57 2.75 -16.41
N LEU A 407 6.83 2.78 -16.85
CA LEU A 407 7.94 3.23 -16.01
C LEU A 407 8.22 4.72 -16.15
N GLY A 408 8.47 5.35 -15.01
CA GLY A 408 8.87 6.76 -14.91
C GLY A 408 7.79 7.84 -15.09
N PRO A 409 6.46 7.60 -15.00
CA PRO A 409 5.46 8.66 -15.28
C PRO A 409 5.67 9.92 -14.41
N TYR A 410 6.16 9.77 -13.17
CA TYR A 410 6.39 10.87 -12.22
C TYR A 410 7.86 11.12 -11.86
N SER A 411 8.79 10.27 -12.32
CA SER A 411 10.23 10.39 -11.99
C SER A 411 11.11 10.73 -13.19
N GLY A 412 10.53 10.91 -14.38
CA GLY A 412 11.26 11.25 -15.61
C GLY A 412 12.16 10.11 -16.11
N LYS A 413 13.03 10.43 -17.07
CA LYS A 413 14.04 9.47 -17.57
C LYS A 413 15.12 9.26 -16.50
N LYS A 414 15.14 8.08 -15.88
CA LYS A 414 16.26 7.67 -15.02
C LYS A 414 17.41 7.14 -15.89
N SER A 415 18.65 7.42 -15.50
CA SER A 415 19.81 6.69 -16.02
C SER A 415 19.83 5.31 -15.36
N GLN A 416 19.03 4.37 -15.88
CA GLN A 416 18.95 3.02 -15.32
C GLN A 416 20.27 2.26 -15.61
N SER A 417 20.86 1.64 -14.59
CA SER A 417 22.03 0.77 -14.77
C SER A 417 21.64 -0.61 -15.32
N ASN A 418 20.53 -1.16 -14.84
CA ASN A 418 19.94 -2.42 -15.29
C ASN A 418 18.43 -2.46 -14.96
N TYR A 419 17.58 -2.73 -15.97
CA TYR A 419 16.11 -2.72 -15.82
C TYR A 419 15.56 -3.87 -14.97
N LYS A 420 16.20 -5.05 -15.02
CA LYS A 420 15.79 -6.23 -14.25
C LYS A 420 16.10 -6.05 -12.77
N ASP A 421 17.26 -5.52 -12.45
CA ASP A 421 17.69 -5.26 -11.08
C ASP A 421 16.84 -4.16 -10.44
N ASP A 422 16.54 -3.06 -11.15
CA ASP A 422 15.65 -2.02 -10.61
C ASP A 422 14.24 -2.54 -10.34
N TRP A 423 13.68 -3.35 -11.26
CA TRP A 423 12.39 -3.99 -11.02
C TRP A 423 12.46 -4.88 -9.77
N ASN A 424 13.53 -5.67 -9.65
CA ASN A 424 13.68 -6.64 -8.57
C ASN A 424 14.29 -6.09 -7.28
N ARG A 425 14.57 -4.78 -7.18
CA ARG A 425 15.12 -4.15 -5.98
C ARG A 425 14.37 -4.57 -4.70
N PRO A 426 15.07 -4.87 -3.60
CA PRO A 426 14.47 -5.31 -2.34
C PRO A 426 13.76 -4.14 -1.65
N LYS A 427 12.58 -3.74 -2.14
CA LYS A 427 11.73 -2.70 -1.56
C LYS A 427 10.30 -3.21 -1.45
N ILE A 428 9.78 -3.24 -0.23
CA ILE A 428 8.45 -3.78 0.08
C ILE A 428 7.43 -2.70 0.47
N ASN A 429 7.84 -1.43 0.55
CA ASN A 429 6.96 -0.29 0.81
C ASN A 429 5.97 0.01 -0.33
N SER A 430 6.12 -0.62 -1.49
CA SER A 430 5.23 -0.50 -2.64
C SER A 430 4.33 -1.74 -2.70
N PRO A 431 3.18 -1.76 -2.00
CA PRO A 431 2.35 -2.96 -1.89
C PRO A 431 1.80 -3.42 -3.25
N HIS A 432 1.65 -2.48 -4.19
CA HIS A 432 1.09 -2.73 -5.50
C HIS A 432 1.90 -2.18 -6.68
N LEU A 433 1.57 -2.68 -7.86
CA LEU A 433 1.97 -2.23 -9.18
C LEU A 433 0.77 -1.51 -9.81
N CYS A 434 0.98 -0.29 -10.30
CA CYS A 434 -0.05 0.45 -11.00
C CYS A 434 -0.02 0.09 -12.48
N ALA A 435 -1.14 -0.33 -13.02
CA ALA A 435 -1.28 -0.78 -14.40
C ALA A 435 -2.49 -0.14 -15.09
N SER A 436 -2.51 -0.27 -16.42
CA SER A 436 -3.66 0.05 -17.25
C SER A 436 -4.07 -1.21 -18.03
N TYR A 437 -5.37 -1.43 -18.14
CA TYR A 437 -5.95 -2.38 -19.08
C TYR A 437 -6.20 -1.68 -20.42
N ILE A 438 -5.56 -2.17 -21.47
CA ILE A 438 -5.66 -1.62 -22.82
C ILE A 438 -6.16 -2.66 -23.83
N ARG A 439 -6.76 -2.14 -24.90
CA ARG A 439 -7.27 -2.91 -26.04
C ARG A 439 -6.97 -2.18 -27.34
N GLN A 440 -7.12 -2.87 -28.46
CA GLN A 440 -6.95 -2.29 -29.80
C GLN A 440 -7.82 -1.03 -30.04
N ASP A 441 -8.98 -0.94 -29.39
CA ASP A 441 -9.94 0.16 -29.51
C ASP A 441 -9.90 1.16 -28.35
N MET A 442 -8.95 1.00 -27.43
CA MET A 442 -8.65 1.97 -26.36
C MET A 442 -7.21 1.74 -25.87
N MET A 443 -6.27 2.47 -26.46
CA MET A 443 -4.83 2.36 -26.18
C MET A 443 -4.34 3.50 -25.28
N GLY A 444 -5.24 4.06 -24.46
CA GLY A 444 -4.96 5.11 -23.49
C GLY A 444 -4.09 4.56 -22.35
N THR A 445 -2.98 5.24 -22.07
CA THR A 445 -2.03 4.83 -21.03
C THR A 445 -1.69 6.00 -20.12
N ALA A 446 -1.24 5.70 -18.90
CA ALA A 446 -0.40 6.64 -18.15
C ALA A 446 0.82 7.05 -19.01
N TRP A 447 1.37 8.23 -18.75
CA TRP A 447 2.49 8.76 -19.54
C TRP A 447 3.69 7.78 -19.53
N ILE A 448 4.26 7.49 -20.70
CA ILE A 448 5.40 6.56 -20.86
C ILE A 448 6.69 7.35 -21.03
N CYS A 449 7.42 7.57 -19.92
CA CYS A 449 8.68 8.31 -19.93
C CYS A 449 9.87 7.45 -20.40
N ASP A 450 9.83 6.15 -20.13
CA ASP A 450 10.96 5.24 -20.35
C ASP A 450 10.52 4.00 -21.15
N ILE A 451 10.04 2.95 -20.48
CA ILE A 451 9.51 1.74 -21.13
C ILE A 451 8.16 1.36 -20.51
N CYS A 452 7.48 0.42 -21.15
CA CYS A 452 6.24 -0.16 -20.65
C CYS A 452 6.38 -1.68 -20.59
N TYR A 453 5.98 -2.29 -19.48
CA TYR A 453 5.92 -3.75 -19.37
C TYR A 453 4.50 -4.24 -19.55
N GLY A 454 4.33 -5.42 -20.14
CA GLY A 454 3.07 -6.13 -20.22
C GLY A 454 3.09 -7.48 -19.52
N PHE A 455 1.90 -7.95 -19.16
CA PHE A 455 1.69 -9.18 -18.41
C PHE A 455 0.66 -10.06 -19.13
N ASP A 456 0.96 -11.35 -19.26
CA ASP A 456 0.06 -12.36 -19.84
C ASP A 456 -0.97 -12.92 -18.86
N CYS A 457 -0.79 -12.64 -17.56
CA CYS A 457 -1.67 -12.98 -16.47
C CYS A 457 -1.35 -12.14 -15.23
N MET A 458 -2.32 -11.98 -14.35
CA MET A 458 -2.16 -11.60 -12.94
C MET A 458 -2.76 -12.71 -12.07
N ARG A 459 -2.28 -12.90 -10.84
CA ARG A 459 -3.02 -13.80 -9.93
C ARG A 459 -4.40 -13.22 -9.64
N GLU A 460 -5.41 -14.08 -9.57
CA GLU A 460 -6.80 -13.66 -9.36
C GLU A 460 -6.98 -12.94 -8.00
N ASP A 461 -6.19 -13.29 -6.99
CA ASP A 461 -6.19 -12.68 -5.65
C ASP A 461 -5.34 -11.40 -5.53
N SER A 462 -4.90 -10.82 -6.66
CA SER A 462 -3.94 -9.70 -6.65
C SER A 462 -4.53 -8.32 -6.93
N LEU A 463 -5.75 -8.20 -7.48
CA LEU A 463 -6.36 -6.89 -7.71
C LEU A 463 -6.68 -6.21 -6.37
N VAL A 464 -6.13 -5.02 -6.12
CA VAL A 464 -6.33 -4.28 -4.87
C VAL A 464 -7.14 -3.00 -5.03
N LEU A 465 -6.95 -2.25 -6.13
CA LEU A 465 -7.69 -1.03 -6.47
C LEU A 465 -8.00 -1.02 -7.97
N SER A 466 -9.08 -0.35 -8.38
CA SER A 466 -9.45 -0.16 -9.78
C SER A 466 -10.24 1.13 -9.97
N GLY A 467 -10.09 1.76 -11.14
CA GLY A 467 -10.95 2.86 -11.58
C GLY A 467 -10.82 3.15 -13.07
N PRO A 468 -11.86 3.72 -13.72
CA PRO A 468 -11.83 4.06 -15.14
C PRO A 468 -10.91 5.26 -15.45
N GLY A 469 -10.29 5.86 -14.44
CA GLY A 469 -9.36 6.99 -14.56
C GLY A 469 -8.10 6.74 -13.74
N ASP A 470 -7.26 7.78 -13.66
CA ASP A 470 -6.23 7.89 -12.62
C ASP A 470 -6.92 7.96 -11.25
N ILE A 471 -6.66 6.99 -10.38
CA ILE A 471 -7.26 6.94 -9.04
C ILE A 471 -6.34 7.57 -7.98
N TYR A 472 -5.16 8.05 -8.38
CA TYR A 472 -4.16 8.63 -7.49
C TYR A 472 -3.86 7.67 -6.34
N SER A 473 -3.48 6.44 -6.71
CA SER A 473 -3.18 5.41 -5.72
C SER A 473 -1.95 5.78 -4.88
N SER A 474 -2.05 5.59 -3.57
CA SER A 474 -0.97 5.89 -2.63
C SER A 474 -0.27 4.62 -2.16
N ARG A 475 1.05 4.74 -1.95
CA ARG A 475 1.93 3.70 -1.41
C ARG A 475 2.42 4.03 0.00
N ASP A 476 1.97 5.15 0.57
CA ASP A 476 2.48 5.68 1.83
C ASP A 476 1.81 5.04 3.05
N SER A 477 0.77 4.24 2.84
CA SER A 477 0.01 3.53 3.88
C SER A 477 0.16 2.01 3.79
N MET A 478 -0.02 1.32 4.92
CA MET A 478 0.06 -0.15 5.01
C MET A 478 -1.00 -0.87 4.17
N ILE A 479 -2.11 -0.19 3.89
CA ILE A 479 -3.14 -0.61 2.94
C ILE A 479 -3.09 0.30 1.71
N SER A 480 -3.37 -0.23 0.53
CA SER A 480 -3.50 0.58 -0.68
C SER A 480 -4.72 1.50 -0.56
N THR A 481 -4.57 2.77 -0.88
CA THR A 481 -5.63 3.78 -0.84
C THR A 481 -5.68 4.58 -2.13
N SER A 482 -6.84 5.16 -2.43
CA SER A 482 -7.09 6.03 -3.59
C SER A 482 -7.61 7.39 -3.13
N LEU A 483 -7.11 8.47 -3.74
CA LEU A 483 -7.55 9.84 -3.45
C LEU A 483 -8.75 10.29 -4.29
N LEU A 484 -8.91 9.74 -5.50
CA LEU A 484 -10.01 10.11 -6.40
C LEU A 484 -11.19 9.11 -6.38
N GLY A 485 -11.12 8.10 -5.52
CA GLY A 485 -12.12 7.05 -5.42
C GLY A 485 -11.78 5.83 -6.27
N GLU A 486 -12.45 4.71 -5.98
CA GLU A 486 -12.32 3.46 -6.71
C GLU A 486 -13.67 3.12 -7.33
N GLU A 487 -13.65 2.58 -8.54
CA GLU A 487 -14.82 2.08 -9.25
C GLU A 487 -14.43 0.81 -10.02
N TYR A 488 -15.17 -0.27 -9.80
CA TYR A 488 -14.89 -1.58 -10.37
C TYR A 488 -15.87 -1.90 -11.49
N PHE A 489 -15.32 -2.16 -12.67
CA PHE A 489 -16.07 -2.57 -13.86
C PHE A 489 -15.49 -3.85 -14.43
N VAL A 490 -16.32 -4.59 -15.17
CA VAL A 490 -15.85 -5.65 -16.05
C VAL A 490 -15.07 -5.05 -17.23
N PRO A 491 -14.21 -5.81 -17.93
CA PRO A 491 -13.26 -5.24 -18.90
C PRO A 491 -13.87 -4.34 -19.98
N ASP A 492 -15.03 -4.68 -20.53
CA ASP A 492 -15.67 -3.87 -21.58
C ASP A 492 -16.20 -2.54 -21.02
N GLU A 493 -16.83 -2.58 -19.85
CA GLU A 493 -17.34 -1.38 -19.18
C GLU A 493 -16.19 -0.49 -18.65
N GLN A 494 -15.10 -1.10 -18.19
CA GLN A 494 -13.88 -0.37 -17.82
C GLN A 494 -13.36 0.48 -18.99
N ILE A 495 -13.29 -0.11 -20.18
CA ILE A 495 -12.88 0.58 -21.40
C ILE A 495 -13.88 1.68 -21.80
N ASN A 496 -15.19 1.38 -21.73
CA ASN A 496 -16.26 2.32 -22.06
C ASN A 496 -16.28 3.57 -21.18
N HIS A 497 -15.89 3.42 -19.91
CA HIS A 497 -15.81 4.53 -18.95
C HIS A 497 -14.43 5.22 -18.95
N THR A 498 -13.41 4.65 -19.61
CA THR A 498 -12.05 5.20 -19.57
C THR A 498 -11.90 6.51 -20.32
N CYS A 499 -11.69 7.66 -19.67
CA CYS A 499 -11.59 8.97 -20.36
C CYS A 499 -10.23 9.27 -20.99
N ARG A 500 -9.13 8.86 -20.35
CA ARG A 500 -7.75 9.10 -20.84
C ARG A 500 -6.91 7.83 -20.77
N TYR A 501 -6.90 7.22 -19.58
CA TYR A 501 -6.42 5.88 -19.29
C TYR A 501 -7.13 5.43 -18.02
N ASN A 502 -7.15 4.13 -17.78
CA ASN A 502 -7.62 3.56 -16.52
C ASN A 502 -6.43 3.15 -15.65
N GLU A 503 -6.66 3.09 -14.35
CA GLU A 503 -5.70 2.59 -13.38
C GLU A 503 -6.29 1.38 -12.65
N MET A 504 -5.49 0.32 -12.62
CA MET A 504 -5.75 -0.89 -11.86
C MET A 504 -4.48 -1.22 -11.10
N ASP A 505 -4.62 -1.46 -9.80
CA ASP A 505 -3.50 -1.78 -8.94
C ASP A 505 -3.54 -3.26 -8.60
N PHE A 506 -2.42 -3.94 -8.88
CA PHE A 506 -2.24 -5.34 -8.51
C PHE A 506 -1.15 -5.47 -7.45
N LYS A 507 -1.30 -6.37 -6.49
CA LYS A 507 -0.24 -6.69 -5.53
C LYS A 507 1.07 -6.94 -6.25
N ARG A 508 2.14 -6.38 -5.70
CA ARG A 508 3.48 -6.54 -6.27
C ARG A 508 4.02 -7.94 -6.01
N ILE A 509 3.70 -8.51 -4.84
CA ILE A 509 3.99 -9.89 -4.48
C ILE A 509 2.76 -10.74 -4.79
N GLN A 510 2.95 -11.80 -5.55
CA GLN A 510 1.93 -12.66 -6.11
C GLN A 510 2.37 -14.12 -5.93
N GLY A 511 1.81 -14.82 -4.95
CA GLY A 511 2.19 -16.20 -4.63
C GLY A 511 3.61 -16.31 -4.04
N GLY A 512 3.94 -15.41 -3.12
CA GLY A 512 5.27 -15.36 -2.48
C GLY A 512 6.39 -14.70 -3.30
N GLU A 513 6.17 -14.46 -4.60
CA GLU A 513 7.19 -13.88 -5.48
C GLU A 513 6.78 -12.54 -6.08
N LYS A 514 7.78 -11.70 -6.38
CA LYS A 514 7.55 -10.44 -7.08
C LYS A 514 7.05 -10.71 -8.50
N LYS A 515 5.94 -10.09 -8.90
CA LYS A 515 5.38 -10.23 -10.25
C LYS A 515 6.38 -9.77 -11.31
N GLN A 516 6.76 -10.69 -12.20
CA GLN A 516 7.66 -10.44 -13.32
C GLN A 516 6.87 -10.03 -14.57
N PRO A 517 7.43 -9.15 -15.42
CA PRO A 517 6.84 -8.83 -16.72
C PRO A 517 6.97 -10.01 -17.70
N SER A 518 5.98 -10.18 -18.57
CA SER A 518 5.99 -11.23 -19.60
C SER A 518 6.62 -10.73 -20.91
N TYR A 519 6.55 -9.42 -21.16
CA TYR A 519 7.09 -8.76 -22.35
C TYR A 519 7.22 -7.24 -22.15
N ILE A 520 7.93 -6.58 -23.05
CA ILE A 520 8.06 -5.12 -23.13
C ILE A 520 7.12 -4.61 -24.23
N VAL A 521 6.31 -3.59 -23.95
CA VAL A 521 5.37 -3.00 -24.90
C VAL A 521 5.94 -1.70 -25.45
N VAL A 522 5.92 -1.56 -26.78
CA VAL A 522 6.25 -0.33 -27.48
C VAL A 522 5.14 0.04 -28.46
N PHE A 523 4.93 1.34 -28.63
CA PHE A 523 3.91 1.86 -29.54
C PHE A 523 4.57 2.42 -30.80
N LYS A 524 4.06 2.00 -31.95
CA LYS A 524 4.43 2.53 -33.25
C LYS A 524 3.34 3.48 -33.75
N GLN A 525 3.73 4.67 -34.17
CA GLN A 525 2.84 5.67 -34.77
C GLN A 525 3.59 6.40 -35.89
N ASN A 526 2.95 6.57 -37.04
CA ASN A 526 3.52 7.17 -38.25
C ASN A 526 4.86 6.52 -38.65
N GLY A 527 4.98 5.20 -38.42
CA GLY A 527 6.21 4.44 -38.68
C GLY A 527 7.33 4.60 -37.64
N ILE A 528 7.12 5.37 -36.57
CA ILE A 528 8.13 5.70 -35.55
C ILE A 528 7.83 4.98 -34.24
N ILE A 529 8.86 4.50 -33.55
CA ILE A 529 8.80 3.94 -32.20
C ILE A 529 9.76 4.73 -31.30
N ASP A 530 9.22 5.61 -30.45
CA ASP A 530 10.03 6.60 -29.70
C ASP A 530 11.00 5.99 -28.68
N ASN A 531 10.61 4.90 -28.00
CA ASN A 531 11.37 4.30 -26.91
C ASN A 531 12.04 2.95 -27.27
N LEU A 532 12.24 2.68 -28.56
CA LEU A 532 12.76 1.38 -29.04
C LEU A 532 14.12 1.02 -28.41
N LYS A 533 15.06 1.97 -28.38
CA LYS A 533 16.40 1.72 -27.83
C LYS A 533 16.37 1.33 -26.33
N ASN A 534 15.47 1.94 -25.56
CA ASN A 534 15.32 1.61 -24.15
C ASN A 534 14.69 0.22 -23.99
N ALA A 535 13.70 -0.11 -24.83
CA ALA A 535 13.12 -1.46 -24.87
C ALA A 535 14.16 -2.54 -25.24
N GLU A 536 15.04 -2.27 -26.20
CA GLU A 536 16.15 -3.18 -26.57
C GLU A 536 17.14 -3.38 -25.42
N ASN A 537 17.49 -2.32 -24.69
CA ASN A 537 18.35 -2.41 -23.52
C ASN A 537 17.68 -3.22 -22.40
N ALA A 538 16.42 -2.91 -22.09
CA ALA A 538 15.64 -3.67 -21.11
C ALA A 538 15.54 -5.15 -21.51
N SER A 539 15.25 -5.44 -22.78
CA SER A 539 15.19 -6.82 -23.30
C SER A 539 16.49 -7.57 -22.98
N LYS A 540 17.66 -6.95 -23.23
CA LYS A 540 18.98 -7.52 -22.92
C LYS A 540 19.20 -7.72 -21.41
N ASP A 541 18.86 -6.73 -20.59
CA ASP A 541 18.99 -6.82 -19.13
C ASP A 541 18.17 -7.96 -18.53
N TRP A 542 17.03 -8.28 -19.16
CA TRP A 542 16.19 -9.41 -18.80
C TRP A 542 16.64 -10.75 -19.39
N GLY A 543 17.72 -10.79 -20.17
CA GLY A 543 18.18 -12.01 -20.85
C GLY A 543 17.39 -12.37 -22.10
N GLY A 544 16.79 -11.38 -22.77
CA GLY A 544 16.01 -11.54 -24.00
C GLY A 544 14.50 -11.45 -23.82
N LEU A 545 13.99 -10.62 -22.90
CA LEU A 545 12.54 -10.45 -22.73
C LEU A 545 11.90 -9.91 -24.03
N PRO A 546 10.82 -10.52 -24.57
CA PRO A 546 10.26 -10.14 -25.88
C PRO A 546 9.79 -8.69 -25.95
N ILE A 547 9.98 -8.06 -27.12
CA ILE A 547 9.44 -6.73 -27.41
C ILE A 547 8.18 -6.88 -28.27
N VAL A 548 7.07 -6.33 -27.80
CA VAL A 548 5.76 -6.35 -28.47
C VAL A 548 5.45 -4.97 -28.99
N VAL A 549 5.24 -4.87 -30.30
CA VAL A 549 4.92 -3.64 -31.02
C VAL A 549 3.42 -3.57 -31.22
N ILE A 550 2.81 -2.51 -30.69
CA ILE A 550 1.44 -2.11 -31.01
C ILE A 550 1.49 -1.05 -32.09
N ASP A 551 1.06 -1.38 -33.30
CA ASP A 551 0.93 -0.41 -34.41
C ASP A 551 -0.40 0.33 -34.29
N LYS A 552 -0.34 1.58 -33.81
CA LYS A 552 -1.53 2.39 -33.57
C LYS A 552 -2.23 2.74 -34.87
N ASP A 553 -1.49 2.98 -35.95
CA ASP A 553 -2.08 3.32 -37.25
C ASP A 553 -2.89 2.13 -37.80
N GLU A 554 -2.32 0.93 -37.72
CA GLU A 554 -2.98 -0.31 -38.16
C GLU A 554 -4.24 -0.61 -37.32
N CYS A 555 -4.16 -0.45 -36.00
CA CYS A 555 -5.31 -0.61 -35.11
C CYS A 555 -6.41 0.39 -35.46
N LEU A 556 -6.09 1.68 -35.56
CA LEU A 556 -7.08 2.71 -35.88
C LEU A 556 -7.71 2.48 -37.26
N GLU A 557 -6.95 2.06 -38.27
CA GLU A 557 -7.53 1.74 -39.58
C GLU A 557 -8.45 0.51 -39.52
N SER A 558 -8.04 -0.55 -38.81
CA SER A 558 -8.91 -1.72 -38.59
C SER A 558 -10.21 -1.33 -37.87
N GLU A 559 -10.13 -0.45 -36.89
CA GLU A 559 -11.29 0.00 -36.10
C GLU A 559 -12.21 0.92 -36.91
N ARG A 560 -11.67 1.82 -37.75
CA ARG A 560 -12.48 2.62 -38.70
C ARG A 560 -13.30 1.73 -39.63
N ASN A 561 -12.70 0.65 -40.12
CA ASN A 561 -13.40 -0.29 -41.01
C ASN A 561 -14.52 -1.05 -40.29
N LYS A 562 -14.32 -1.43 -39.02
CA LYS A 562 -15.38 -2.01 -38.17
C LYS A 562 -16.53 -1.02 -37.97
N VAL A 563 -16.24 0.24 -37.67
CA VAL A 563 -17.28 1.29 -37.54
C VAL A 563 -18.09 1.42 -38.83
N LYS A 564 -17.45 1.52 -40.00
CA LYS A 564 -18.15 1.59 -41.30
C LYS A 564 -19.09 0.41 -41.54
N GLN A 565 -18.66 -0.80 -41.17
CA GLN A 565 -19.49 -2.00 -41.29
C GLN A 565 -20.71 -1.93 -40.36
N MET A 566 -20.51 -1.56 -39.10
CA MET A 566 -21.59 -1.41 -38.12
C MET A 566 -22.57 -0.30 -38.51
N GLU A 567 -22.10 0.82 -39.07
CA GLU A 567 -22.96 1.88 -39.59
C GLU A 567 -23.81 1.41 -40.79
N ALA A 568 -23.22 0.63 -41.70
CA ALA A 568 -23.95 0.04 -42.82
C ALA A 568 -25.03 -0.95 -42.34
N GLU A 569 -24.71 -1.77 -41.33
CA GLU A 569 -25.68 -2.66 -40.68
C GLU A 569 -26.81 -1.87 -40.01
N TYR A 570 -26.47 -0.81 -39.28
CA TYR A 570 -27.43 0.03 -38.57
C TYR A 570 -28.41 0.73 -39.51
N ILE A 571 -27.98 1.13 -40.71
CA ILE A 571 -28.87 1.68 -41.74
C ILE A 571 -29.92 0.64 -42.18
N GLY A 572 -29.53 -0.62 -42.29
CA GLY A 572 -30.42 -1.71 -42.71
C GLY A 572 -31.31 -2.24 -41.57
N ASN A 573 -30.80 -2.29 -40.35
CA ASN A 573 -31.47 -2.86 -39.18
C ASN A 573 -31.09 -2.08 -37.89
N PRO A 574 -31.69 -0.91 -37.62
CA PRO A 574 -31.32 -0.10 -36.48
C PRO A 574 -31.78 -0.74 -35.17
N SER A 575 -30.85 -0.93 -34.23
CA SER A 575 -31.14 -1.37 -32.87
C SER A 575 -30.42 -0.48 -31.83
N PRO A 576 -30.99 -0.31 -30.62
CA PRO A 576 -30.32 0.43 -29.54
C PRO A 576 -28.96 -0.15 -29.15
N GLU A 577 -28.82 -1.47 -29.18
CA GLU A 577 -27.58 -2.20 -28.85
C GLU A 577 -26.49 -1.93 -29.88
N LEU A 578 -26.84 -1.98 -31.17
CA LEU A 578 -25.91 -1.65 -32.24
C LEU A 578 -25.51 -0.17 -32.20
N ALA A 579 -26.46 0.74 -31.90
CA ALA A 579 -26.14 2.16 -31.69
C ALA A 579 -25.17 2.35 -30.52
N ARG A 580 -25.40 1.69 -29.37
CA ARG A 580 -24.50 1.72 -28.22
C ARG A 580 -23.11 1.21 -28.59
N ALA A 581 -23.02 0.11 -29.32
CA ALA A 581 -21.76 -0.46 -29.77
C ALA A 581 -21.00 0.51 -30.70
N ILE A 582 -21.66 1.14 -31.69
CA ILE A 582 -21.05 2.16 -32.56
C ILE A 582 -20.55 3.35 -31.73
N TYR A 583 -21.38 3.86 -30.80
CA TYR A 583 -21.03 4.98 -29.94
C TYR A 583 -19.73 4.72 -29.18
N TYR A 584 -19.65 3.61 -28.43
CA TYR A 584 -18.47 3.30 -27.65
C TYR A 584 -17.25 2.97 -28.52
N LYS A 585 -17.45 2.30 -29.67
CA LYS A 585 -16.35 2.03 -30.61
C LYS A 585 -15.67 3.32 -31.08
N ILE A 586 -16.44 4.34 -31.44
CA ILE A 586 -15.91 5.64 -31.84
C ILE A 586 -15.32 6.37 -30.63
N ARG A 587 -16.05 6.44 -29.51
CA ARG A 587 -15.64 7.18 -28.31
C ARG A 587 -14.33 6.65 -27.73
N ASN A 588 -14.18 5.32 -27.63
CA ASN A 588 -13.01 4.68 -27.04
C ASN A 588 -11.78 4.89 -27.93
N ASN A 589 -11.92 4.75 -29.25
CA ASN A 589 -10.82 5.03 -30.18
C ASN A 589 -10.43 6.51 -30.19
N ARG A 590 -11.36 7.43 -29.87
CA ARG A 590 -11.06 8.86 -29.70
C ARG A 590 -10.20 9.18 -28.49
N VAL A 591 -10.07 8.26 -27.53
CA VAL A 591 -9.08 8.36 -26.45
C VAL A 591 -7.67 8.17 -26.99
N THR A 592 -7.50 7.28 -27.97
CA THR A 592 -6.24 7.04 -28.67
C THR A 592 -5.93 8.17 -29.66
N ASP A 593 -6.89 8.53 -30.52
CA ASP A 593 -6.77 9.53 -31.58
C ASP A 593 -8.03 10.39 -31.61
N SER A 594 -7.95 11.64 -31.13
CA SER A 594 -9.09 12.54 -31.05
C SER A 594 -9.75 12.83 -32.41
N CYS A 595 -9.06 12.59 -33.52
CA CYS A 595 -9.56 12.73 -34.88
C CYS A 595 -10.24 11.47 -35.44
N PHE A 596 -10.36 10.40 -34.64
CA PHE A 596 -10.97 9.14 -35.07
C PHE A 596 -12.45 9.31 -35.47
N CYS A 597 -12.79 8.86 -36.69
CA CYS A 597 -14.12 8.96 -37.31
C CYS A 597 -14.80 10.32 -37.10
N THR A 598 -14.12 11.42 -37.43
CA THR A 598 -14.69 12.78 -37.33
C THR A 598 -15.75 13.04 -38.39
N GLU A 599 -15.76 12.27 -39.47
CA GLU A 599 -16.79 12.22 -40.48
C GLU A 599 -18.13 11.67 -39.97
N THR A 600 -18.12 10.91 -38.88
CA THR A 600 -19.32 10.33 -38.26
C THR A 600 -19.87 11.24 -37.16
N ASP A 601 -21.13 11.64 -37.31
CA ASP A 601 -21.88 12.34 -36.26
C ASP A 601 -22.28 11.38 -35.13
N ILE A 602 -21.37 11.21 -34.16
CA ILE A 602 -21.53 10.32 -33.01
C ILE A 602 -22.79 10.64 -32.17
N SER A 603 -23.30 11.88 -32.22
CA SER A 603 -24.46 12.31 -31.45
C SER A 603 -25.73 11.54 -31.83
N ARG A 604 -25.79 11.02 -33.06
CA ARG A 604 -26.90 10.19 -33.56
C ARG A 604 -27.08 8.90 -32.76
N TYR A 605 -25.99 8.35 -32.27
CA TYR A 605 -25.99 7.08 -31.52
C TYR A 605 -26.17 7.30 -30.01
N LYS A 606 -25.82 8.49 -29.51
CA LYS A 606 -25.88 8.86 -28.08
C LYS A 606 -27.29 8.81 -27.48
N PHE A 607 -28.32 9.22 -28.23
CA PHE A 607 -29.70 9.22 -27.72
C PHE A 607 -30.27 7.81 -27.48
N ASN A 608 -29.81 6.82 -28.26
CA ASN A 608 -30.21 5.43 -28.10
C ASN A 608 -29.43 4.73 -26.97
N GLU A 609 -28.17 5.11 -26.74
CA GLU A 609 -27.42 4.71 -25.54
C GLU A 609 -28.16 5.15 -24.26
N GLN A 610 -28.58 6.42 -24.19
CA GLN A 610 -29.36 6.92 -23.05
C GLN A 610 -30.71 6.20 -22.85
N ALA A 611 -31.28 5.62 -23.92
CA ALA A 611 -32.52 4.85 -23.83
C ALA A 611 -32.31 3.42 -23.32
N VAL A 612 -31.17 2.79 -23.64
CA VAL A 612 -30.75 1.49 -23.07
C VAL A 612 -30.44 1.66 -21.59
N SER A 613 -29.59 2.64 -21.25
CA SER A 613 -29.21 2.95 -19.87
C SER A 613 -30.42 3.32 -19.01
N LYS A 614 -31.44 4.00 -19.56
CA LYS A 614 -32.71 4.28 -18.87
C LYS A 614 -33.60 3.06 -18.66
N ARG A 615 -33.60 2.07 -19.57
CA ARG A 615 -34.34 0.81 -19.38
C ARG A 615 -33.70 -0.03 -18.27
N GLU A 616 -32.38 -0.14 -18.28
CA GLU A 616 -31.61 -0.82 -17.22
C GLU A 616 -31.80 -0.13 -15.86
N LEU A 617 -31.77 1.21 -15.84
CA LEU A 617 -32.08 1.98 -14.63
C LEU A 617 -33.53 1.83 -14.17
N ALA A 618 -34.51 1.78 -15.08
CA ALA A 618 -35.93 1.63 -14.73
C ALA A 618 -36.27 0.21 -14.22
N GLU A 619 -35.56 -0.82 -14.67
CA GLU A 619 -35.64 -2.17 -14.09
C GLU A 619 -35.05 -2.24 -12.67
N ASN A 620 -34.13 -1.32 -12.35
CA ASN A 620 -33.43 -1.22 -11.06
C ASN A 620 -34.03 -0.16 -10.10
N SER A 621 -34.73 0.85 -10.60
CA SER A 621 -35.38 1.90 -9.82
C SER A 621 -36.87 1.58 -9.64
N ASN A 622 -37.22 0.92 -8.55
CA ASN A 622 -38.61 0.71 -8.16
C ASN A 622 -39.31 2.07 -7.88
N GLU A 623 -39.95 2.67 -8.88
CA GLU A 623 -41.07 3.60 -8.65
C GLU A 623 -42.28 2.76 -8.26
N VAL A 624 -42.61 2.71 -6.96
CA VAL A 624 -43.53 1.73 -6.41
C VAL A 624 -45.00 2.16 -6.49
N SER A 625 -45.79 1.44 -7.30
CA SER A 625 -47.24 1.25 -7.10
C SER A 625 -47.52 0.03 -6.21
N GLY A 626 -48.78 -0.20 -5.79
CA GLY A 626 -49.13 -1.24 -4.81
C GLY A 626 -48.86 -2.69 -5.23
N GLU A 627 -48.75 -2.97 -6.53
CA GLU A 627 -48.40 -4.30 -7.07
C GLU A 627 -46.88 -4.54 -7.06
N ASP A 628 -46.09 -3.47 -7.15
CA ASP A 628 -44.62 -3.47 -7.12
C ASP A 628 -44.02 -3.72 -5.72
N ARG A 629 -44.80 -3.51 -4.65
CA ARG A 629 -44.37 -3.77 -3.26
C ARG A 629 -44.04 -5.24 -3.01
N ARG A 630 -44.88 -6.16 -3.52
CA ARG A 630 -44.67 -7.61 -3.35
C ARG A 630 -43.51 -8.12 -4.20
N ASP A 631 -43.32 -7.57 -5.39
CA ASP A 631 -42.21 -7.91 -6.28
C ASP A 631 -40.87 -7.40 -5.72
N CYS A 632 -40.81 -6.16 -5.23
CA CYS A 632 -39.65 -5.61 -4.53
C CYS A 632 -39.27 -6.48 -3.31
N MET A 633 -40.25 -6.84 -2.49
CA MET A 633 -40.05 -7.75 -1.34
C MET A 633 -39.53 -9.13 -1.76
N ALA A 634 -40.08 -9.73 -2.82
CA ALA A 634 -39.66 -11.03 -3.32
C ALA A 634 -38.22 -10.99 -3.87
N LYS A 635 -37.85 -9.92 -4.58
CA LYS A 635 -36.50 -9.71 -5.10
C LYS A 635 -35.47 -9.55 -3.98
N ILE A 636 -35.77 -8.75 -2.95
CA ILE A 636 -34.88 -8.57 -1.78
C ILE A 636 -34.72 -9.89 -1.03
N ARG A 637 -35.81 -10.63 -0.79
CA ARG A 637 -35.74 -11.96 -0.13
C ARG A 637 -34.90 -12.95 -0.90
N THR A 638 -35.14 -13.06 -2.21
CA THR A 638 -34.39 -13.97 -3.07
C THR A 638 -32.90 -13.64 -3.04
N ALA A 639 -32.53 -12.35 -3.05
CA ALA A 639 -31.14 -11.92 -2.97
C ALA A 639 -30.52 -12.26 -1.61
N ILE A 640 -31.24 -12.05 -0.50
CA ILE A 640 -30.80 -12.43 0.86
C ILE A 640 -30.66 -13.95 1.01
N GLU A 641 -31.62 -14.72 0.51
CA GLU A 641 -31.60 -16.18 0.56
C GLU A 641 -30.42 -16.76 -0.24
N LYS A 642 -30.10 -16.18 -1.40
CA LYS A 642 -28.90 -16.56 -2.17
C LYS A 642 -27.59 -16.26 -1.44
N VAL A 643 -27.56 -15.22 -0.61
CA VAL A 643 -26.39 -14.96 0.25
C VAL A 643 -26.26 -16.01 1.36
N LYS A 644 -27.39 -16.57 1.83
CA LYS A 644 -27.41 -17.58 2.90
C LYS A 644 -27.19 -19.02 2.43
N GLY A 645 -27.74 -19.39 1.26
CA GLY A 645 -27.86 -20.77 0.79
C GLY A 645 -26.53 -21.48 0.49
N ASP A 646 -25.46 -20.74 0.23
CA ASP A 646 -24.15 -21.31 -0.10
C ASP A 646 -23.18 -21.31 1.11
N GLY A 647 -23.50 -20.56 2.18
CA GLY A 647 -22.71 -20.49 3.42
C GLY A 647 -22.93 -21.67 4.40
N GLU A 648 -23.89 -22.56 4.13
CA GLU A 648 -24.10 -23.80 4.90
C GLU A 648 -23.32 -25.00 4.35
N VAL A 649 -22.65 -24.88 3.18
CA VAL A 649 -21.96 -26.01 2.52
C VAL A 649 -20.48 -26.14 2.92
N GLU A 650 -19.87 -25.12 3.53
CA GLU A 650 -18.48 -25.17 4.03
C GLU A 650 -18.37 -24.77 5.50
N ARG A 651 -18.98 -25.56 6.40
CA ARG A 651 -18.63 -25.57 7.83
C ARG A 651 -18.03 -26.90 8.25
#